data_AF-A0A6B9YMW8-F1
#
_entry.id   AF-A0A6B9YMW8-F1
#
_cell.length_a   1.000
_cell.length_b   1.000
_cell.length_c   1.000
_cell.angle_alpha   90.00
_cell.angle_beta   90.00
_cell.angle_gamma   90.00
#
_symmetry.space_group_name_H-M   'P 1'
#
loop_
_entity.id
_entity.type
_entity.pdbx_description
1 polymer ?
#
loop_
_entity_poly.entity_id
_entity_poly.type
_entity_poly.pdbx_seq_one_letter_code
_entity_poly.pdbx_strand_id
1 'polypeptide(L)'
;MSLTENDSTLVETKALRLSGSQPFTQQPGVFLVIGERTNVAGSPKFAKLIKEGKYEDAVSIARQQVENGANVLDICMDEGMIDGVAAMTRFLQLLASEPEVAKAPFMVDSSKWEVIQAGLKCLQGKGIVNSISLKEGEEKFRQQARTILKYGAAVVVMAFDEQGQAATYEDKVRICERAYRILVDETGFSPEDIIFDPNVLTVATGMEEHNNYAVDFINATRWIKQNLPHAKVSGGISNISFSFRGNNKVREAMHSAFLYHAIAAGLDMGIVNAGQLEIYEEIEPELKELVEDVLLNRRPDATERLVDYGETLKAAGAGATATEKKEEAWRSGTVEERLAHALVKGIDSYIEADTEEARAKLGRPLLVIEGPLMDGMGIVGDLFGAGKMFLPQVVKSARVMKKSVAYLTPFMEEEKQAMAAAGQEIKTQGKIVLATVKGDVHDIGKNIVGVVLACNNYEVIDLGVMVPAEKILQRAKEVRADIIGLSGLITPSLDEMVHVAREMQRQGFTLPLLIGGATTSRAHTAIKIAPHYSAPVVHVLDASRAVPVSTALLSDESREAFITQHQTEYENVRRSHAAPRLTAVPLEEARRRRTAIEWRAEDIAVPEFTGVRVLDNFPLATLREFIDWSPFFHAWGLKGIYPRIFEHEEYGAQAKQIFKEGNALLDRIIEGNLIRARGVYGFFPANAEGDDVALYADESRTEELTRFHFLRQQVNREGNEPCRSLADFIAPKETGLVDSIGAFAVTSGIGLKELCERFRAENDDYNAIMAEAIADRLAEAFAECLHKCVRDEWGYGRTENLTNDELIHERYRGIRPAPGYPACPDHTEKGTIWQLLDVEKNTGIQITESFAMWPGSSISGLYFAHPQSRYFSLGKIDRDQVEDYHLRKGIRIADVERWLSSNLNYDPSS
;
A
#
# COMPACT_ATOMS: atom_id res chain seq x y z
N MET A 1 -14.09 -32.67 -45.76
CA MET A 1 -12.74 -32.36 -45.24
C MET A 1 -12.90 -31.18 -44.29
N SER A 2 -13.25 -31.48 -43.04
CA SER A 2 -13.32 -30.50 -41.95
C SER A 2 -12.20 -30.82 -40.97
N LEU A 3 -11.36 -29.82 -40.70
CA LEU A 3 -10.33 -29.86 -39.68
C LEU A 3 -11.02 -30.00 -38.32
N THR A 4 -10.70 -31.07 -37.61
CA THR A 4 -11.11 -31.32 -36.22
C THR A 4 -10.34 -30.37 -35.31
N GLU A 5 -11.08 -29.57 -34.54
CA GLU A 5 -10.56 -28.79 -33.41
C GLU A 5 -9.94 -29.75 -32.38
N ASN A 6 -8.67 -29.49 -32.05
CA ASN A 6 -7.97 -30.16 -30.96
C ASN A 6 -8.44 -29.51 -29.66
N ASP A 7 -9.22 -30.25 -28.90
CA ASP A 7 -9.73 -29.87 -27.58
C ASP A 7 -8.58 -29.96 -26.56
N SER A 8 -7.75 -28.91 -26.46
CA SER A 8 -6.76 -28.79 -25.38
C SER A 8 -7.46 -28.32 -24.11
N THR A 9 -8.02 -29.27 -23.37
CA THR A 9 -8.43 -29.07 -21.98
C THR A 9 -7.19 -28.69 -21.17
N LEU A 10 -7.04 -27.39 -20.86
CA LEU A 10 -6.04 -26.91 -19.91
C LEU A 10 -6.36 -27.54 -18.55
N VAL A 11 -5.59 -28.56 -18.16
CA VAL A 11 -5.71 -29.18 -16.84
C VAL A 11 -5.38 -28.12 -15.79
N GLU A 12 -6.38 -27.73 -15.01
CA GLU A 12 -6.24 -26.76 -13.93
C GLU A 12 -5.17 -27.26 -12.94
N THR A 13 -4.05 -26.52 -12.82
CA THR A 13 -2.93 -26.95 -11.99
C THR A 13 -3.26 -26.70 -10.52
N LYS A 14 -3.28 -27.77 -9.71
CA LYS A 14 -3.47 -27.67 -8.26
C LYS A 14 -2.26 -26.98 -7.60
N ALA A 15 -2.57 -26.04 -6.71
CA ALA A 15 -1.58 -25.27 -5.95
C ALA A 15 -0.99 -26.09 -4.79
N LEU A 16 0.33 -25.98 -4.60
CA LEU A 16 0.99 -26.47 -3.39
C LEU A 16 0.51 -25.64 -2.19
N ARG A 17 0.08 -26.31 -1.12
CA ARG A 17 -0.38 -25.67 0.12
C ARG A 17 0.54 -26.08 1.26
N LEU A 18 1.16 -25.10 1.89
CA LEU A 18 2.03 -25.24 3.05
C LEU A 18 1.49 -24.39 4.20
N SER A 19 2.07 -24.52 5.38
CA SER A 19 1.83 -23.56 6.46
C SER A 19 2.95 -23.56 7.49
N GLY A 20 3.28 -22.36 7.96
CA GLY A 20 3.85 -22.17 9.30
C GLY A 20 2.70 -22.01 10.30
N SER A 21 2.75 -20.97 11.11
CA SER A 21 1.63 -20.49 11.93
C SER A 21 0.51 -19.85 11.08
N GLN A 22 0.79 -19.52 9.82
CA GLN A 22 -0.16 -19.01 8.83
C GLN A 22 -0.22 -19.91 7.59
N PRO A 23 -1.38 -19.98 6.91
CA PRO A 23 -1.50 -20.74 5.67
C PRO A 23 -0.72 -20.06 4.55
N PHE A 24 -0.02 -20.87 3.75
CA PHE A 24 0.72 -20.44 2.56
C PHE A 24 0.23 -21.24 1.36
N THR A 25 -0.34 -20.57 0.35
CA THR A 25 -0.78 -21.22 -0.90
C THR A 25 0.02 -20.66 -2.06
N GLN A 26 0.76 -21.53 -2.74
CA GLN A 26 1.52 -21.14 -3.92
C GLN A 26 0.57 -20.62 -5.01
N GLN A 27 0.77 -19.39 -5.46
CA GLN A 27 0.03 -18.83 -6.59
C GLN A 27 0.56 -19.42 -7.90
N PRO A 28 -0.32 -19.78 -8.86
CA PRO A 28 0.13 -20.26 -10.17
C PRO A 28 1.07 -19.27 -10.85
N GLY A 29 2.21 -19.75 -11.36
CA GLY A 29 3.20 -18.92 -12.06
C GLY A 29 4.12 -18.10 -11.16
N VAL A 30 3.98 -18.17 -9.84
CA VAL A 30 4.89 -17.50 -8.89
C VAL A 30 6.00 -18.46 -8.44
N PHE A 31 7.24 -18.06 -8.65
CA PHE A 31 8.44 -18.77 -8.21
C PHE A 31 8.61 -18.63 -6.69
N LEU A 32 8.89 -19.73 -5.99
CA LEU A 32 9.13 -19.71 -4.54
C LEU A 32 10.63 -19.72 -4.20
N VAL A 33 11.01 -18.79 -3.34
CA VAL A 33 12.37 -18.67 -2.80
C VAL A 33 12.48 -19.51 -1.53
N ILE A 34 13.37 -20.51 -1.54
CA ILE A 34 13.71 -21.30 -0.35
C ILE A 34 15.07 -20.80 0.17
N GLY A 35 15.09 -20.29 1.41
CA GLY A 35 16.30 -19.71 2.01
C GLY A 35 17.33 -20.76 2.45
N GLU A 36 18.55 -20.68 1.94
CA GLU A 36 19.63 -21.67 2.14
C GLU A 36 20.57 -21.45 3.35
N ARG A 37 20.46 -20.31 4.06
CA ARG A 37 21.47 -19.85 5.05
C ARG A 37 21.33 -20.49 6.43
N THR A 38 20.27 -21.25 6.66
CA THR A 38 20.01 -22.08 7.86
C THR A 38 20.50 -23.52 7.69
N ASN A 39 21.60 -23.67 6.95
CA ASN A 39 22.24 -24.94 6.64
C ASN A 39 23.67 -24.97 7.21
N VAL A 40 23.97 -25.93 8.09
CA VAL A 40 25.30 -26.05 8.72
C VAL A 40 26.39 -26.32 7.69
N ALA A 41 26.13 -27.09 6.64
CA ALA A 41 27.11 -27.38 5.60
C ALA A 41 27.30 -26.20 4.64
N GLY A 42 26.23 -25.43 4.37
CA GLY A 42 26.22 -24.34 3.38
C GLY A 42 26.57 -22.94 3.91
N SER A 43 26.41 -22.69 5.22
CA SER A 43 26.54 -21.36 5.82
C SER A 43 27.57 -21.33 6.96
N PRO A 44 28.80 -20.83 6.71
CA PRO A 44 29.86 -20.80 7.73
C PRO A 44 29.47 -20.03 9.00
N LYS A 45 28.66 -18.97 8.85
CA LYS A 45 28.16 -18.17 9.97
C LYS A 45 27.17 -18.98 10.83
N PHE A 46 26.22 -19.66 10.20
CA PHE A 46 25.24 -20.50 10.89
C PHE A 46 25.92 -21.69 11.57
N ALA A 47 26.79 -22.39 10.84
CA ALA A 47 27.59 -23.51 11.37
C ALA A 47 28.34 -23.15 12.65
N LYS A 48 28.98 -21.97 12.68
CA LYS A 48 29.70 -21.47 13.85
C LYS A 48 28.76 -21.28 15.05
N LEU A 49 27.60 -20.67 14.85
CA LEU A 49 26.64 -20.41 15.92
C LEU A 49 26.06 -21.70 16.51
N ILE A 50 25.71 -22.67 15.66
CA ILE A 50 25.19 -23.96 16.12
C ILE A 50 26.25 -24.74 16.91
N LYS A 51 27.51 -24.79 16.44
CA LYS A 51 28.63 -25.43 17.16
C LYS A 51 28.93 -24.77 18.50
N GLU A 52 28.81 -23.46 18.58
CA GLU A 52 29.01 -22.68 19.82
C GLU A 52 27.79 -22.74 20.76
N GLY A 53 26.69 -23.41 20.37
CA GLY A 53 25.46 -23.51 21.14
C GLY A 53 24.64 -22.22 21.23
N LYS A 54 24.93 -21.23 20.37
CA LYS A 54 24.27 -19.92 20.28
C LYS A 54 23.07 -19.98 19.34
N TYR A 55 22.07 -20.76 19.73
CA TYR A 55 20.88 -21.00 18.90
C TYR A 55 20.03 -19.73 18.74
N GLU A 56 19.97 -18.88 19.75
CA GLU A 56 19.23 -17.62 19.75
C GLU A 56 19.80 -16.64 18.71
N ASP A 57 21.12 -16.53 18.61
CA ASP A 57 21.78 -15.77 17.54
C ASP A 57 21.55 -16.42 16.16
N ALA A 58 21.41 -17.75 16.11
CA ALA A 58 21.12 -18.45 14.87
C ALA A 58 19.67 -18.18 14.37
N VAL A 59 18.72 -17.88 15.27
CA VAL A 59 17.36 -17.46 14.90
C VAL A 59 17.40 -16.17 14.08
N SER A 60 18.33 -15.25 14.35
CA SER A 60 18.43 -14.02 13.57
C SER A 60 18.80 -14.27 12.11
N ILE A 61 19.51 -15.37 11.80
CA ILE A 61 19.83 -15.78 10.42
C ILE A 61 18.55 -16.28 9.73
N ALA A 62 17.71 -17.04 10.43
CA ALA A 62 16.41 -17.45 9.91
C ALA A 62 15.50 -16.24 9.66
N ARG A 63 15.43 -15.30 10.62
CA ARG A 63 14.67 -14.05 10.49
C ARG A 63 15.12 -13.22 9.29
N GLN A 64 16.43 -13.01 9.16
CA GLN A 64 17.00 -12.26 8.03
C GLN A 64 16.65 -12.88 6.67
N GLN A 65 16.54 -14.21 6.57
CA GLN A 65 16.13 -14.85 5.33
C GLN A 65 14.67 -14.59 4.99
N VAL A 66 13.77 -14.65 5.98
CA VAL A 66 12.35 -14.31 5.79
C VAL A 66 12.18 -12.84 5.43
N GLU A 67 12.90 -11.93 6.11
CA GLU A 67 12.91 -10.48 5.81
C GLU A 67 13.44 -10.17 4.39
N ASN A 68 14.32 -11.01 3.86
CA ASN A 68 14.87 -10.89 2.51
C ASN A 68 14.01 -11.63 1.45
N GLY A 69 12.79 -12.05 1.78
CA GLY A 69 11.84 -12.62 0.82
C GLY A 69 11.87 -14.15 0.69
N ALA A 70 12.51 -14.89 1.61
CA ALA A 70 12.41 -16.36 1.62
C ALA A 70 10.98 -16.79 1.98
N ASN A 71 10.30 -17.49 1.07
CA ASN A 71 8.95 -18.01 1.28
C ASN A 71 8.95 -19.27 2.16
N VAL A 72 10.04 -20.03 2.11
CA VAL A 72 10.26 -21.25 2.90
C VAL A 72 11.70 -21.23 3.44
N LEU A 73 11.92 -21.74 4.65
CA LEU A 73 13.27 -21.88 5.21
C LEU A 73 13.77 -23.32 5.12
N ASP A 74 14.90 -23.53 4.44
CA ASP A 74 15.62 -24.82 4.44
C ASP A 74 16.50 -24.92 5.68
N ILE A 75 16.24 -25.93 6.51
CA ILE A 75 16.90 -26.10 7.80
C ILE A 75 17.62 -27.44 7.80
N CYS A 76 18.94 -27.36 7.82
CA CYS A 76 19.82 -28.52 7.78
C CYS A 76 20.85 -28.48 8.92
N MET A 77 20.83 -29.52 9.75
CA MET A 77 21.72 -29.66 10.91
C MET A 77 22.81 -30.73 10.71
N ASP A 78 22.98 -31.19 9.47
CA ASP A 78 23.90 -32.28 9.16
C ASP A 78 25.35 -31.85 9.27
N GLU A 79 26.00 -32.38 10.31
CA GLU A 79 27.44 -32.33 10.47
C GLU A 79 27.91 -33.46 11.38
N GLY A 80 29.09 -34.03 11.11
CA GLY A 80 29.61 -35.16 11.88
C GLY A 80 29.86 -34.90 13.38
N MET A 81 29.94 -33.63 13.80
CA MET A 81 30.20 -33.24 15.20
C MET A 81 28.95 -32.74 15.96
N ILE A 82 27.78 -32.70 15.31
CA ILE A 82 26.54 -32.19 15.90
C ILE A 82 25.57 -33.35 16.13
N ASP A 83 24.92 -33.39 17.29
CA ASP A 83 23.74 -34.23 17.50
C ASP A 83 22.57 -33.63 16.73
N GLY A 84 22.39 -34.10 15.49
CA GLY A 84 21.39 -33.58 14.56
C GLY A 84 19.95 -33.66 15.10
N VAL A 85 19.61 -34.71 15.86
CA VAL A 85 18.26 -34.85 16.44
C VAL A 85 18.01 -33.75 17.47
N ALA A 86 18.94 -33.59 18.41
CA ALA A 86 18.83 -32.56 19.45
C ALA A 86 18.86 -31.15 18.86
N ALA A 87 19.76 -30.90 17.90
CA ALA A 87 19.93 -29.59 17.28
C ALA A 87 18.71 -29.18 16.44
N MET A 88 18.18 -30.10 15.62
CA MET A 88 17.00 -29.86 14.78
C MET A 88 15.76 -29.56 15.64
N THR A 89 15.51 -30.40 16.66
CA THR A 89 14.39 -30.19 17.59
C THR A 89 14.50 -28.86 18.32
N ARG A 90 15.67 -28.55 18.90
CA ARG A 90 15.87 -27.29 19.64
C ARG A 90 15.69 -26.08 18.75
N PHE A 91 16.28 -26.09 17.56
CA PHE A 91 16.22 -24.94 16.67
C PHE A 91 14.81 -24.70 16.13
N LEU A 92 14.11 -25.74 15.67
CA LEU A 92 12.72 -25.61 15.21
C LEU A 92 11.77 -25.11 16.30
N GLN A 93 11.96 -25.53 17.55
CA GLN A 93 11.19 -25.02 18.69
C GLN A 93 11.43 -23.52 18.93
N LEU A 94 12.67 -23.06 18.78
CA LEU A 94 13.01 -21.64 18.88
C LEU A 94 12.40 -20.85 17.71
N LEU A 95 12.50 -21.36 16.48
CA LEU A 95 11.87 -20.72 15.32
C LEU A 95 10.35 -20.64 15.46
N ALA A 96 9.72 -21.67 16.02
CA ALA A 96 8.28 -21.71 16.31
C ALA A 96 7.84 -20.68 17.38
N SER A 97 8.78 -20.22 18.22
CA SER A 97 8.54 -19.17 19.22
C SER A 97 8.82 -17.75 18.71
N GLU A 98 9.40 -17.62 17.52
CA GLU A 98 9.72 -16.34 16.89
C GLU A 98 8.62 -15.95 15.88
N PRO A 99 7.76 -14.95 16.17
CA PRO A 99 6.53 -14.72 15.41
C PRO A 99 6.73 -14.46 13.91
N GLU A 100 7.79 -13.75 13.53
CA GLU A 100 8.06 -13.45 12.12
C GLU A 100 8.56 -14.66 11.35
N VAL A 101 9.37 -15.52 11.98
CA VAL A 101 9.87 -16.74 11.34
C VAL A 101 8.80 -17.84 11.33
N ALA A 102 8.05 -17.96 12.42
CA ALA A 102 7.03 -19.00 12.59
C ALA A 102 5.92 -18.93 11.54
N LYS A 103 5.66 -17.77 10.90
CA LYS A 103 4.68 -17.63 9.82
C LYS A 103 5.08 -18.42 8.56
N ALA A 104 6.38 -18.48 8.27
CA ALA A 104 6.90 -19.16 7.09
C ALA A 104 6.86 -20.70 7.27
N PRO A 105 6.51 -21.47 6.23
CA PRO A 105 6.71 -22.91 6.23
C PRO A 105 8.18 -23.28 6.35
N PHE A 106 8.46 -24.42 7.01
CA PHE A 106 9.82 -24.95 7.14
C PHE A 106 10.03 -26.18 6.27
N MET A 107 11.20 -26.23 5.64
CA MET A 107 11.74 -27.38 4.95
C MET A 107 12.78 -28.05 5.86
N VAL A 108 12.48 -29.26 6.32
CA VAL A 108 13.37 -30.04 7.20
C VAL A 108 14.31 -30.85 6.31
N ASP A 109 15.60 -30.49 6.33
CA ASP A 109 16.65 -31.11 5.54
C ASP A 109 17.61 -31.97 6.39
N SER A 110 17.84 -33.21 5.95
CA SER A 110 18.83 -34.12 6.55
C SER A 110 19.02 -35.40 5.72
N SER A 111 20.27 -35.88 5.66
CA SER A 111 20.65 -37.20 5.13
C SER A 111 20.26 -38.36 6.06
N LYS A 112 19.92 -38.05 7.31
CA LYS A 112 19.53 -38.99 8.36
C LYS A 112 18.03 -38.93 8.64
N TRP A 113 17.36 -40.07 8.53
CA TRP A 113 15.90 -40.15 8.63
C TRP A 113 15.37 -39.81 10.03
N GLU A 114 16.12 -40.19 11.07
CA GLU A 114 15.74 -39.93 12.47
C GLU A 114 15.69 -38.41 12.78
N VAL A 115 16.58 -37.62 12.16
CA VAL A 115 16.59 -36.16 12.27
C VAL A 115 15.39 -35.54 11.55
N ILE A 116 15.05 -36.01 10.34
CA ILE A 116 13.84 -35.57 9.62
C ILE A 116 12.61 -35.82 10.50
N GLN A 117 12.48 -37.03 11.04
CA GLN A 117 11.34 -37.39 11.88
C GLN A 117 11.30 -36.59 13.19
N ALA A 118 12.46 -36.21 13.75
CA ALA A 118 12.53 -35.32 14.90
C ALA A 118 12.05 -33.91 14.55
N GLY A 119 12.44 -33.38 13.39
CA GLY A 119 12.00 -32.07 12.92
C GLY A 119 10.50 -32.01 12.60
N LEU A 120 9.96 -33.02 11.93
CA LEU A 120 8.53 -33.11 11.62
C LEU A 120 7.63 -33.06 12.86
N LYS A 121 8.08 -33.62 13.99
CA LYS A 121 7.35 -33.56 15.27
C LYS A 121 7.28 -32.14 15.86
N CYS A 122 8.13 -31.23 15.40
CA CYS A 122 8.24 -29.86 15.90
C CYS A 122 7.53 -28.83 15.02
N LEU A 123 7.03 -29.22 13.84
CA LEU A 123 6.37 -28.30 12.92
C LEU A 123 4.98 -27.91 13.44
N GLN A 124 4.66 -26.61 13.39
CA GLN A 124 3.34 -26.08 13.77
C GLN A 124 2.30 -26.21 12.64
N GLY A 125 2.76 -26.38 11.39
CA GLY A 125 1.95 -26.46 10.19
C GLY A 125 2.51 -27.43 9.16
N LYS A 126 1.98 -27.38 7.93
CA LYS A 126 2.40 -28.24 6.82
C LYS A 126 3.73 -27.75 6.23
N GLY A 127 4.83 -28.38 6.66
CA GLY A 127 6.17 -28.15 6.10
C GLY A 127 6.52 -29.08 4.94
N ILE A 128 7.80 -29.05 4.57
CA ILE A 128 8.37 -29.87 3.49
C ILE A 128 9.49 -30.77 4.06
N VAL A 129 9.57 -32.00 3.57
CA VAL A 129 10.70 -32.90 3.84
C VAL A 129 11.70 -32.84 2.68
N ASN A 130 12.96 -32.51 2.97
CA ASN A 130 14.06 -32.53 2.01
C ASN A 130 15.12 -33.55 2.47
N SER A 131 15.35 -34.66 1.79
CA SER A 131 14.54 -35.26 0.74
C SER A 131 14.39 -36.77 1.00
N ILE A 132 13.57 -37.43 0.19
CA ILE A 132 13.59 -38.90 0.04
C ILE A 132 14.06 -39.26 -1.37
N SER A 133 14.55 -40.48 -1.56
CA SER A 133 15.02 -40.96 -2.86
C SER A 133 14.92 -42.48 -2.98
N LEU A 134 15.10 -43.01 -4.20
CA LEU A 134 15.06 -44.44 -4.48
C LEU A 134 16.40 -45.15 -4.24
N LYS A 135 17.44 -44.43 -3.80
CA LYS A 135 18.80 -44.94 -3.57
C LYS A 135 18.85 -46.22 -2.71
N GLU A 136 17.99 -46.32 -1.72
CA GLU A 136 17.95 -47.46 -0.78
C GLU A 136 16.86 -48.48 -1.13
N GLY A 137 16.31 -48.40 -2.34
CA GLY A 137 15.25 -49.25 -2.84
C GLY A 137 13.84 -48.74 -2.53
N GLU A 138 12.88 -49.25 -3.30
CA GLU A 138 11.49 -48.78 -3.26
C GLU A 138 10.79 -49.04 -1.92
N GLU A 139 11.10 -50.14 -1.22
CA GLU A 139 10.45 -50.44 0.08
C GLU A 139 10.74 -49.36 1.12
N LYS A 140 12.00 -48.91 1.22
CA LYS A 140 12.36 -47.84 2.13
C LYS A 140 11.73 -46.52 1.71
N PHE A 141 11.71 -46.23 0.41
CA PHE A 141 11.05 -45.05 -0.15
C PHE A 141 9.54 -45.02 0.17
N ARG A 142 8.82 -46.14 0.00
CA ARG A 142 7.39 -46.29 0.38
C ARG A 142 7.19 -46.09 1.88
N GLN A 143 8.06 -46.67 2.71
CA GLN A 143 7.97 -46.53 4.17
C GLN A 143 8.12 -45.07 4.60
N GLN A 144 9.10 -44.36 4.02
CA GLN A 144 9.34 -42.95 4.27
C GLN A 144 8.16 -42.10 3.78
N ALA A 145 7.69 -42.30 2.55
CA ALA A 145 6.54 -41.60 1.98
C ALA A 145 5.27 -41.74 2.85
N ARG A 146 4.94 -42.97 3.30
CA ARG A 146 3.81 -43.21 4.22
C ARG A 146 3.96 -42.49 5.55
N THR A 147 5.20 -42.38 6.04
CA THR A 147 5.48 -41.65 7.27
C THR A 147 5.28 -40.14 7.07
N ILE A 148 5.73 -39.58 5.95
CA ILE A 148 5.54 -38.16 5.60
C ILE A 148 4.04 -37.84 5.51
N LEU A 149 3.25 -38.69 4.84
CA LEU A 149 1.79 -38.57 4.78
C LEU A 149 1.14 -38.54 6.16
N LYS A 150 1.63 -39.36 7.09
CA LYS A 150 1.11 -39.38 8.47
C LYS A 150 1.34 -38.05 9.20
N TYR A 151 2.41 -37.32 8.87
CA TYR A 151 2.66 -35.96 9.39
C TYR A 151 1.99 -34.86 8.55
N GLY A 152 1.40 -35.18 7.40
CA GLY A 152 0.72 -34.22 6.53
C GLY A 152 1.67 -33.25 5.81
N ALA A 153 2.95 -33.58 5.66
CA ALA A 153 3.96 -32.74 5.03
C ALA A 153 4.06 -32.99 3.51
N ALA A 154 4.55 -31.99 2.77
CA ALA A 154 4.97 -32.13 1.38
C ALA A 154 6.38 -32.74 1.30
N VAL A 155 6.80 -33.19 0.11
CA VAL A 155 8.05 -33.94 -0.04
C VAL A 155 8.89 -33.50 -1.24
N VAL A 156 10.18 -33.27 -1.00
CA VAL A 156 11.20 -33.20 -2.06
C VAL A 156 11.69 -34.61 -2.35
N VAL A 157 11.64 -34.98 -3.62
CA VAL A 157 12.14 -36.25 -4.15
C VAL A 157 13.37 -35.95 -4.99
N MET A 158 14.53 -36.33 -4.46
CA MET A 158 15.79 -36.18 -5.18
C MET A 158 15.90 -37.29 -6.23
N ALA A 159 16.30 -36.92 -7.45
CA ALA A 159 16.51 -37.86 -8.57
C ALA A 159 17.78 -38.72 -8.34
N PHE A 160 17.68 -39.67 -7.42
CA PHE A 160 18.73 -40.60 -7.05
C PHE A 160 18.07 -41.98 -6.84
N ASP A 161 18.47 -42.97 -7.64
CA ASP A 161 18.03 -44.35 -7.51
C ASP A 161 19.20 -45.30 -7.19
N GLU A 162 18.93 -46.61 -7.23
CA GLU A 162 19.91 -47.65 -6.92
C GLU A 162 21.12 -47.67 -7.88
N GLN A 163 21.02 -47.00 -9.04
CA GLN A 163 22.09 -46.90 -10.03
C GLN A 163 22.96 -45.65 -9.86
N GLY A 164 22.52 -44.66 -9.08
CA GLY A 164 23.26 -43.44 -8.84
C GLY A 164 22.42 -42.18 -8.91
N GLN A 165 23.10 -41.04 -8.84
CA GLN A 165 22.49 -39.72 -8.99
C GLN A 165 22.26 -39.43 -10.48
N ALA A 166 21.08 -38.88 -10.81
CA ALA A 166 20.70 -38.57 -12.19
C ALA A 166 21.54 -37.41 -12.78
N ALA A 167 22.42 -37.73 -13.73
CA ALA A 167 23.27 -36.76 -14.41
C ALA A 167 22.69 -36.30 -15.75
N THR A 168 22.21 -37.22 -16.59
CA THR A 168 21.67 -36.95 -17.94
C THR A 168 20.17 -36.63 -17.90
N TYR A 169 19.66 -36.04 -18.98
CA TYR A 169 18.22 -35.82 -19.15
C TYR A 169 17.41 -37.11 -19.04
N GLU A 170 17.88 -38.20 -19.66
CA GLU A 170 17.21 -39.49 -19.67
C GLU A 170 17.10 -40.09 -18.26
N ASP A 171 18.17 -40.00 -17.47
CA ASP A 171 18.15 -40.50 -16.09
C ASP A 171 17.24 -39.66 -15.19
N LYS A 172 17.26 -38.33 -15.35
CA LYS A 172 16.38 -37.42 -14.58
C LYS A 172 14.91 -37.77 -14.84
N VAL A 173 14.52 -37.95 -16.10
CA VAL A 173 13.15 -38.33 -16.50
C VAL A 173 12.78 -39.70 -15.93
N ARG A 174 13.61 -40.72 -16.17
CA ARG A 174 13.36 -42.10 -15.75
C ARG A 174 13.14 -42.22 -14.24
N ILE A 175 13.97 -41.54 -13.44
CA ILE A 175 13.90 -41.60 -11.98
C ILE A 175 12.68 -40.82 -11.46
N CYS A 176 12.44 -39.59 -11.95
CA CYS A 176 11.29 -38.79 -11.53
C CYS A 176 9.95 -39.47 -11.89
N GLU A 177 9.84 -40.07 -13.08
CA GLU A 177 8.64 -40.82 -13.48
C GLU A 177 8.39 -42.01 -12.54
N ARG A 178 9.42 -42.85 -12.31
CA ARG A 178 9.30 -44.02 -11.43
C ARG A 178 8.87 -43.61 -10.02
N ALA A 179 9.50 -42.57 -9.46
CA ALA A 179 9.15 -42.08 -8.13
C ALA A 179 7.72 -41.50 -8.07
N TYR A 180 7.28 -40.76 -9.10
CA TYR A 180 5.93 -40.23 -9.18
C TYR A 180 4.87 -41.34 -9.15
N ARG A 181 5.07 -42.40 -9.96
CA ARG A 181 4.16 -43.56 -10.00
C ARG A 181 4.05 -44.24 -8.65
N ILE A 182 5.17 -44.49 -7.99
CA ILE A 182 5.16 -45.09 -6.64
C ILE A 182 4.41 -44.19 -5.64
N LEU A 183 4.68 -42.89 -5.65
CA LEU A 183 4.05 -41.96 -4.70
C LEU A 183 2.54 -41.84 -4.93
N VAL A 184 2.12 -41.60 -6.16
CA VAL A 184 0.71 -41.34 -6.50
C VAL A 184 -0.10 -42.64 -6.55
N ASP A 185 0.37 -43.65 -7.28
CA ASP A 185 -0.42 -44.83 -7.59
C ASP A 185 -0.40 -45.86 -6.44
N GLU A 186 0.70 -45.95 -5.67
CA GLU A 186 0.85 -46.97 -4.62
C GLU A 186 0.74 -46.43 -3.19
N THR A 187 1.23 -45.22 -2.92
CA THR A 187 1.19 -44.63 -1.56
C THR A 187 0.04 -43.65 -1.34
N GLY A 188 -0.62 -43.20 -2.41
CA GLY A 188 -1.74 -42.26 -2.34
C GLY A 188 -1.34 -40.83 -1.99
N PHE A 189 -0.12 -40.42 -2.35
CA PHE A 189 0.36 -39.07 -2.14
C PHE A 189 -0.36 -38.09 -3.07
N SER A 190 -0.77 -36.92 -2.56
CA SER A 190 -1.34 -35.87 -3.41
C SER A 190 -0.29 -35.36 -4.39
N PRO A 191 -0.53 -35.42 -5.72
CA PRO A 191 0.46 -34.99 -6.71
C PRO A 191 0.97 -33.55 -6.54
N GLU A 192 0.10 -32.65 -6.06
CA GLU A 192 0.45 -31.24 -5.78
C GLU A 192 1.43 -31.04 -4.62
N ASP A 193 1.65 -32.06 -3.79
CA ASP A 193 2.58 -32.05 -2.65
C ASP A 193 3.93 -32.74 -2.96
N ILE A 194 4.11 -33.20 -4.21
CA ILE A 194 5.35 -33.81 -4.70
C ILE A 194 6.19 -32.73 -5.38
N ILE A 195 7.42 -32.54 -4.88
CA ILE A 195 8.41 -31.61 -5.42
C ILE A 195 9.60 -32.45 -5.91
N PHE A 196 9.92 -32.41 -7.20
CA PHE A 196 11.10 -33.10 -7.72
C PHE A 196 12.33 -32.18 -7.67
N ASP A 197 13.45 -32.70 -7.16
CA ASP A 197 14.78 -32.15 -7.41
C ASP A 197 15.50 -33.05 -8.42
N PRO A 198 15.52 -32.69 -9.72
CA PRO A 198 16.22 -33.47 -10.74
C PRO A 198 17.74 -33.28 -10.71
N ASN A 199 18.31 -32.75 -9.62
CA ASN A 199 19.72 -32.44 -9.39
C ASN A 199 20.26 -31.30 -10.25
N VAL A 200 20.42 -30.13 -9.65
CA VAL A 200 21.28 -29.06 -10.20
C VAL A 200 22.74 -29.48 -9.99
N LEU A 201 23.46 -29.76 -11.09
CA LEU A 201 24.87 -30.17 -11.07
C LEU A 201 25.78 -29.04 -11.55
N THR A 202 27.04 -29.05 -11.13
CA THR A 202 28.01 -27.99 -11.43
C THR A 202 28.45 -28.00 -12.89
N VAL A 203 28.41 -26.82 -13.54
CA VAL A 203 28.94 -26.60 -14.90
C VAL A 203 30.28 -25.86 -14.85
N ALA A 204 30.91 -25.63 -16.02
CA ALA A 204 32.20 -24.94 -16.16
C ALA A 204 33.33 -25.58 -15.33
N THR A 205 33.35 -26.91 -15.24
CA THR A 205 34.37 -27.67 -14.50
C THR A 205 35.60 -28.02 -15.34
N GLY A 206 35.54 -27.77 -16.65
CA GLY A 206 36.56 -28.16 -17.62
C GLY A 206 36.40 -29.59 -18.18
N MET A 207 35.41 -30.36 -17.71
CA MET A 207 35.07 -31.68 -18.24
C MET A 207 33.91 -31.57 -19.23
N GLU A 208 34.10 -32.09 -20.45
CA GLU A 208 33.10 -31.99 -21.54
C GLU A 208 31.75 -32.61 -21.15
N GLU A 209 31.77 -33.72 -20.41
CA GLU A 209 30.59 -34.41 -19.89
C GLU A 209 29.72 -33.54 -18.96
N HIS A 210 30.30 -32.49 -18.35
CA HIS A 210 29.61 -31.61 -17.41
C HIS A 210 29.01 -30.37 -18.08
N ASN A 211 29.35 -30.10 -19.34
CA ASN A 211 28.90 -28.89 -20.05
C ASN A 211 27.38 -28.84 -20.23
N ASN A 212 26.74 -30.01 -20.35
CA ASN A 212 25.32 -30.10 -20.65
C ASN A 212 24.40 -30.15 -19.41
N TYR A 213 24.96 -30.21 -18.20
CA TYR A 213 24.18 -30.43 -16.97
C TYR A 213 23.08 -29.39 -16.71
N ALA A 214 23.34 -28.12 -17.01
CA ALA A 214 22.35 -27.05 -16.90
C ALA A 214 21.18 -27.23 -17.89
N VAL A 215 21.50 -27.58 -19.14
CA VAL A 215 20.54 -27.84 -20.21
C VAL A 215 19.68 -29.08 -19.88
N ASP A 216 20.31 -30.15 -19.40
CA ASP A 216 19.62 -31.37 -18.99
C ASP A 216 18.64 -31.13 -17.84
N PHE A 217 19.00 -30.29 -16.87
CA PHE A 217 18.08 -29.88 -15.81
C PHE A 217 16.88 -29.07 -16.34
N ILE A 218 17.13 -28.08 -17.21
CA ILE A 218 16.08 -27.23 -17.81
C ILE A 218 15.11 -28.10 -18.64
N ASN A 219 15.65 -29.05 -19.41
CA ASN A 219 14.83 -29.96 -20.20
C ASN A 219 14.06 -30.96 -19.33
N ALA A 220 14.68 -31.52 -18.29
CA ALA A 220 14.00 -32.39 -17.33
C ALA A 220 12.86 -31.66 -16.61
N THR A 221 13.07 -30.40 -16.23
CA THR A 221 12.04 -29.52 -15.65
C THR A 221 10.83 -29.44 -16.60
N ARG A 222 11.07 -29.08 -17.86
CA ARG A 222 10.00 -29.00 -18.88
C ARG A 222 9.26 -30.33 -19.03
N TRP A 223 9.99 -31.45 -19.05
CA TRP A 223 9.40 -32.77 -19.16
C TRP A 223 8.53 -33.12 -17.95
N ILE A 224 9.02 -32.86 -16.73
CA ILE A 224 8.26 -33.11 -15.48
C ILE A 224 6.94 -32.33 -15.51
N LYS A 225 6.98 -31.05 -15.87
CA LYS A 225 5.76 -30.22 -15.93
C LYS A 225 4.75 -30.70 -16.97
N GLN A 226 5.22 -31.27 -18.07
CA GLN A 226 4.36 -31.78 -19.15
C GLN A 226 3.78 -33.17 -18.86
N ASN A 227 4.53 -34.03 -18.16
CA ASN A 227 4.21 -35.46 -18.07
C ASN A 227 3.78 -35.92 -16.67
N LEU A 228 4.08 -35.14 -15.61
CA LEU A 228 3.75 -35.45 -14.22
C LEU A 228 2.78 -34.38 -13.68
N PRO A 229 1.45 -34.56 -13.85
CA PRO A 229 0.47 -33.55 -13.51
C PRO A 229 0.56 -33.06 -12.07
N HIS A 230 0.42 -31.75 -11.89
CA HIS A 230 0.46 -31.04 -10.60
C HIS A 230 1.77 -31.05 -9.83
N ALA A 231 2.71 -31.97 -10.13
CA ALA A 231 4.02 -32.03 -9.49
C ALA A 231 4.79 -30.71 -9.67
N LYS A 232 5.61 -30.40 -8.67
CA LYS A 232 6.47 -29.21 -8.64
C LYS A 232 7.92 -29.58 -8.91
N VAL A 233 8.74 -28.61 -9.29
CA VAL A 233 10.18 -28.79 -9.49
C VAL A 233 10.96 -27.79 -8.63
N SER A 234 12.01 -28.26 -7.98
CA SER A 234 12.97 -27.49 -7.18
C SER A 234 14.41 -27.82 -7.54
N GLY A 235 15.36 -27.04 -7.03
CA GLY A 235 16.79 -27.33 -7.13
C GLY A 235 17.65 -26.40 -6.29
N GLY A 236 18.79 -26.92 -5.85
CA GLY A 236 19.86 -26.15 -5.21
C GLY A 236 20.64 -25.30 -6.21
N ILE A 237 20.22 -24.05 -6.41
CA ILE A 237 20.77 -23.17 -7.46
C ILE A 237 22.26 -22.90 -7.24
N SER A 238 22.67 -22.77 -5.98
CA SER A 238 24.08 -22.57 -5.60
C SER A 238 25.04 -23.61 -6.20
N ASN A 239 24.58 -24.84 -6.47
CA ASN A 239 25.39 -25.93 -7.03
C ASN A 239 25.85 -25.67 -8.48
N ILE A 240 25.09 -24.90 -9.26
CA ILE A 240 25.41 -24.62 -10.67
C ILE A 240 26.76 -23.89 -10.82
N SER A 241 27.06 -23.04 -9.83
CA SER A 241 28.15 -22.06 -9.84
C SER A 241 29.40 -22.50 -9.06
N PHE A 242 29.46 -23.76 -8.63
CA PHE A 242 30.46 -24.22 -7.64
C PHE A 242 31.91 -24.05 -8.12
N SER A 243 32.15 -24.15 -9.43
CA SER A 243 33.44 -23.92 -10.08
C SER A 243 33.99 -22.49 -9.87
N PHE A 244 33.12 -21.51 -9.57
CA PHE A 244 33.49 -20.10 -9.41
C PHE A 244 33.51 -19.63 -7.95
N ARG A 245 33.70 -20.54 -6.99
CA ARG A 245 33.80 -20.20 -5.56
C ARG A 245 34.87 -19.11 -5.31
N GLY A 246 34.46 -18.03 -4.65
CA GLY A 246 35.29 -16.85 -4.40
C GLY A 246 35.24 -15.77 -5.48
N ASN A 247 34.44 -15.95 -6.54
CA ASN A 247 34.09 -14.89 -7.49
C ASN A 247 32.57 -14.64 -7.43
N ASN A 248 32.13 -13.82 -6.47
CA ASN A 248 30.69 -13.62 -6.23
C ASN A 248 29.97 -12.99 -7.43
N LYS A 249 30.63 -12.07 -8.15
CA LYS A 249 30.03 -11.40 -9.31
C LYS A 249 29.64 -12.38 -10.42
N VAL A 250 30.52 -13.34 -10.75
CA VAL A 250 30.20 -14.38 -11.74
C VAL A 250 29.12 -15.33 -11.21
N ARG A 251 29.18 -15.69 -9.93
CA ARG A 251 28.20 -16.61 -9.33
C ARG A 251 26.79 -16.03 -9.31
N GLU A 252 26.64 -14.76 -8.92
CA GLU A 252 25.35 -14.05 -8.88
C GLU A 252 24.75 -13.96 -10.29
N ALA A 253 25.56 -13.61 -11.29
CA ALA A 253 25.15 -13.61 -12.70
C ALA A 253 24.71 -15.00 -13.19
N MET A 254 25.45 -16.06 -12.85
CA MET A 254 25.07 -17.44 -13.18
C MET A 254 23.77 -17.88 -12.52
N HIS A 255 23.53 -17.50 -11.26
CA HIS A 255 22.29 -17.83 -10.57
C HIS A 255 21.09 -17.15 -11.22
N SER A 256 21.21 -15.85 -11.50
CA SER A 256 20.15 -15.06 -12.12
C SER A 256 19.80 -15.55 -13.53
N ALA A 257 20.81 -15.78 -14.37
CA ALA A 257 20.60 -16.31 -15.72
C ALA A 257 20.04 -17.74 -15.72
N PHE A 258 20.52 -18.62 -14.83
CA PHE A 258 19.98 -19.97 -14.73
C PHE A 258 18.52 -19.96 -14.30
N LEU A 259 18.17 -19.16 -13.28
CA LEU A 259 16.80 -19.01 -12.82
C LEU A 259 15.89 -18.46 -13.92
N TYR A 260 16.33 -17.46 -14.69
CA TYR A 260 15.56 -16.93 -15.82
C TYR A 260 15.12 -18.04 -16.80
N HIS A 261 16.06 -18.89 -17.23
CA HIS A 261 15.78 -19.98 -18.16
C HIS A 261 15.01 -21.15 -17.52
N ALA A 262 15.34 -21.51 -16.28
CA ALA A 262 14.69 -22.62 -15.58
C ALA A 262 13.25 -22.29 -15.19
N ILE A 263 12.95 -21.06 -14.76
CA ILE A 263 11.58 -20.59 -14.48
C ILE A 263 10.76 -20.59 -15.77
N ALA A 264 11.33 -20.12 -16.88
CA ALA A 264 10.66 -20.18 -18.19
C ALA A 264 10.36 -21.64 -18.63
N ALA A 265 11.18 -22.61 -18.20
CA ALA A 265 10.93 -24.04 -18.42
C ALA A 265 9.95 -24.66 -17.41
N GLY A 266 9.53 -23.92 -16.38
CA GLY A 266 8.52 -24.33 -15.40
C GLY A 266 9.04 -24.70 -14.02
N LEU A 267 10.24 -24.24 -13.64
CA LEU A 267 10.77 -24.37 -12.28
C LEU A 267 9.85 -23.62 -11.29
N ASP A 268 9.36 -24.32 -10.27
CA ASP A 268 8.39 -23.76 -9.33
C ASP A 268 9.05 -23.08 -8.11
N MET A 269 10.24 -23.53 -7.72
CA MET A 269 10.94 -23.04 -6.53
C MET A 269 12.44 -23.31 -6.58
N GLY A 270 13.25 -22.60 -5.80
CA GLY A 270 14.70 -22.84 -5.75
C GLY A 270 15.31 -22.51 -4.40
N ILE A 271 16.32 -23.31 -4.02
CA ILE A 271 17.12 -23.09 -2.81
C ILE A 271 18.24 -22.10 -3.15
N VAL A 272 18.15 -20.90 -2.60
CA VAL A 272 18.99 -19.74 -2.93
C VAL A 272 19.28 -18.88 -1.70
N ASN A 273 20.27 -18.00 -1.81
CA ASN A 273 20.42 -16.90 -0.88
C ASN A 273 19.45 -15.76 -1.25
N ALA A 274 18.36 -15.63 -0.51
CA ALA A 274 17.28 -14.67 -0.78
C ALA A 274 17.77 -13.22 -0.94
N GLY A 275 18.86 -12.82 -0.26
CA GLY A 275 19.41 -11.46 -0.33
C GLY A 275 20.45 -11.19 -1.44
N GLN A 276 20.72 -12.13 -2.35
CA GLN A 276 21.79 -12.01 -3.36
C GLN A 276 21.35 -12.33 -4.80
N LEU A 277 20.04 -12.25 -5.09
CA LEU A 277 19.55 -12.44 -6.45
C LEU A 277 19.68 -11.14 -7.26
N GLU A 278 20.64 -11.10 -8.18
CA GLU A 278 20.79 -10.01 -9.16
C GLU A 278 19.67 -10.06 -10.22
N ILE A 279 19.24 -8.92 -10.74
CA ILE A 279 18.20 -8.85 -11.79
C ILE A 279 18.83 -9.21 -13.14
N TYR A 280 18.22 -10.17 -13.86
CA TYR A 280 18.77 -10.70 -15.13
C TYR A 280 19.05 -9.64 -16.21
N GLU A 281 18.26 -8.56 -16.24
CA GLU A 281 18.44 -7.44 -17.19
C GLU A 281 19.56 -6.48 -16.77
N GLU A 282 19.93 -6.47 -15.50
CA GLU A 282 20.99 -5.61 -14.94
C GLU A 282 22.37 -6.29 -15.01
N ILE A 283 22.43 -7.58 -15.36
CA ILE A 283 23.70 -8.28 -15.64
C ILE A 283 24.40 -7.59 -16.81
N GLU A 284 25.65 -7.20 -16.59
CA GLU A 284 26.50 -6.55 -17.59
C GLU A 284 26.49 -7.36 -18.92
N PRO A 285 26.28 -6.71 -20.08
CA PRO A 285 26.02 -7.41 -21.34
C PRO A 285 27.07 -8.46 -21.75
N GLU A 286 28.36 -8.17 -21.57
CA GLU A 286 29.44 -9.10 -21.92
C GLU A 286 29.45 -10.30 -20.95
N LEU A 287 29.37 -10.07 -19.64
CA LEU A 287 29.26 -11.12 -18.64
C LEU A 287 28.01 -11.99 -18.84
N LYS A 288 26.89 -11.38 -19.22
CA LYS A 288 25.62 -12.06 -19.50
C LYS A 288 25.77 -13.05 -20.66
N GLU A 289 26.37 -12.63 -21.78
CA GLU A 289 26.61 -13.50 -22.93
C GLU A 289 27.50 -14.69 -22.55
N LEU A 290 28.61 -14.45 -21.83
CA LEU A 290 29.52 -15.49 -21.38
C LEU A 290 28.87 -16.50 -20.43
N VAL A 291 28.02 -16.02 -19.52
CA VAL A 291 27.25 -16.87 -18.60
C VAL A 291 26.21 -17.70 -19.36
N GLU A 292 25.48 -17.11 -20.30
CA GLU A 292 24.50 -17.83 -21.12
C GLU A 292 25.16 -18.90 -22.00
N ASP A 293 26.33 -18.61 -22.58
CA ASP A 293 27.08 -19.56 -23.39
C ASP A 293 27.42 -20.84 -22.59
N VAL A 294 27.78 -20.69 -21.32
CA VAL A 294 28.05 -21.80 -20.40
C VAL A 294 26.77 -22.52 -19.99
N LEU A 295 25.74 -21.79 -19.53
CA LEU A 295 24.52 -22.40 -18.98
C LEU A 295 23.68 -23.10 -20.06
N LEU A 296 23.70 -22.60 -21.29
CA LEU A 296 22.93 -23.17 -22.40
C LEU A 296 23.78 -24.03 -23.34
N ASN A 297 25.06 -24.24 -23.00
CA ASN A 297 26.00 -25.03 -23.78
C ASN A 297 26.02 -24.62 -25.27
N ARG A 298 26.03 -23.30 -25.55
CA ARG A 298 25.86 -22.76 -26.92
C ARG A 298 27.10 -22.96 -27.78
N ARG A 299 28.27 -23.14 -27.16
CA ARG A 299 29.56 -23.22 -27.84
C ARG A 299 30.60 -24.05 -27.06
N PRO A 300 31.55 -24.72 -27.74
CA PRO A 300 32.55 -25.58 -27.08
C PRO A 300 33.54 -24.84 -26.15
N ASP A 301 33.88 -23.59 -26.46
CA ASP A 301 34.86 -22.77 -25.72
C ASP A 301 34.22 -21.88 -24.63
N ALA A 302 32.93 -22.09 -24.30
CA ALA A 302 32.19 -21.26 -23.35
C ALA A 302 32.84 -21.21 -21.95
N THR A 303 33.26 -22.38 -21.44
CA THR A 303 33.87 -22.52 -20.12
C THR A 303 35.18 -21.73 -20.01
N GLU A 304 36.07 -21.86 -21.01
CA GLU A 304 37.37 -21.17 -21.01
C GLU A 304 37.17 -19.65 -21.01
N ARG A 305 36.28 -19.13 -21.87
CA ARG A 305 35.98 -17.70 -21.96
C ARG A 305 35.46 -17.10 -20.65
N LEU A 306 34.54 -17.79 -19.97
CA LEU A 306 33.98 -17.31 -18.71
C LEU A 306 35.01 -17.37 -17.57
N VAL A 307 35.88 -18.38 -17.56
CA VAL A 307 36.97 -18.48 -16.59
C VAL A 307 37.98 -17.34 -16.78
N ASP A 308 38.44 -17.10 -18.00
CA ASP A 308 39.39 -16.02 -18.32
C ASP A 308 38.83 -14.64 -17.92
N TYR A 309 37.56 -14.39 -18.21
CA TYR A 309 36.86 -13.16 -17.81
C TYR A 309 36.67 -13.05 -16.29
N GLY A 310 36.42 -14.18 -15.63
CA GLY A 310 36.33 -14.26 -14.18
C GLY A 310 37.64 -13.90 -13.48
N GLU A 311 38.79 -14.26 -14.06
CA GLU A 311 40.10 -13.93 -13.51
C GLU A 311 40.43 -12.43 -13.64
N THR A 312 40.10 -11.79 -14.77
CA THR A 312 40.24 -10.33 -14.94
C THR A 312 39.39 -9.54 -13.95
N LEU A 313 38.15 -9.96 -13.70
CA LEU A 313 37.29 -9.35 -12.67
C LEU A 313 37.87 -9.49 -11.25
N LYS A 314 38.48 -10.63 -10.95
CA LYS A 314 39.10 -10.89 -9.63
C LYS A 314 40.37 -10.05 -9.43
N ALA A 315 41.13 -9.80 -10.50
CA ALA A 315 42.30 -8.92 -10.48
C ALA A 315 41.94 -7.44 -10.27
N ALA A 316 40.77 -6.99 -10.75
CA ALA A 316 40.27 -5.62 -10.55
C ALA A 316 39.72 -5.36 -9.13
N GLY A 317 39.35 -6.40 -8.38
CA GLY A 317 38.66 -6.30 -7.07
C GLY A 317 39.55 -6.35 -5.82
N ALA A 318 40.88 -6.45 -5.94
CA ALA A 318 41.78 -6.75 -4.82
C ALA A 318 42.18 -5.54 -3.92
N GLY A 319 41.47 -4.41 -3.98
CA GLY A 319 41.80 -3.28 -3.11
C GLY A 319 40.66 -2.29 -2.89
N ALA A 320 39.90 -2.46 -1.80
CA ALA A 320 39.37 -1.34 -1.01
C ALA A 320 38.57 -1.83 0.21
N THR A 321 39.21 -1.83 1.37
CA THR A 321 38.57 -1.51 2.65
C THR A 321 38.38 0.01 2.71
N ALA A 322 37.15 0.52 2.63
CA ALA A 322 36.86 1.93 2.88
C ALA A 322 35.37 2.15 3.19
N THR A 323 34.98 1.99 4.45
CA THR A 323 33.61 2.26 4.93
C THR A 323 33.42 3.68 5.47
N GLU A 324 34.38 4.59 5.32
CA GLU A 324 34.26 5.98 5.84
C GLU A 324 34.55 7.08 4.80
N LYS A 325 34.79 6.76 3.52
CA LYS A 325 35.07 7.73 2.44
C LYS A 325 33.96 7.88 1.38
N LYS A 326 32.79 7.25 1.59
CA LYS A 326 31.74 7.19 0.56
C LYS A 326 30.83 8.43 0.48
N GLU A 327 30.82 9.33 1.45
CA GLU A 327 29.86 10.45 1.45
C GLU A 327 30.21 11.59 0.46
N GLU A 328 31.43 11.66 -0.07
CA GLU A 328 31.82 12.74 -1.01
C GLU A 328 32.28 12.27 -2.41
N ALA A 329 32.24 10.98 -2.71
CA ALA A 329 32.73 10.48 -4.02
C ALA A 329 31.94 11.04 -5.23
N TRP A 330 30.66 11.40 -5.05
CA TRP A 330 29.86 12.02 -6.10
C TRP A 330 30.27 13.47 -6.40
N ARG A 331 30.97 14.14 -5.47
CA ARG A 331 31.43 15.54 -5.65
C ARG A 331 32.55 15.68 -6.67
N SER A 332 33.26 14.60 -7.00
CA SER A 332 34.29 14.62 -8.05
C SER A 332 33.74 14.47 -9.47
N GLY A 333 32.42 14.27 -9.64
CA GLY A 333 31.78 14.22 -10.95
C GLY A 333 31.63 15.60 -11.62
N THR A 334 31.15 15.59 -12.86
CA THR A 334 30.76 16.81 -13.60
C THR A 334 29.60 17.54 -12.92
N VAL A 335 29.43 18.84 -13.18
CA VAL A 335 28.33 19.61 -12.57
C VAL A 335 26.96 19.05 -12.94
N GLU A 336 26.81 18.52 -14.15
CA GLU A 336 25.59 17.84 -14.59
C GLU A 336 25.32 16.56 -13.79
N GLU A 337 26.32 15.70 -13.60
CA GLU A 337 26.20 14.48 -12.78
C GLU A 337 25.91 14.82 -11.31
N ARG A 338 26.51 15.90 -10.78
CA ARG A 338 26.27 16.37 -9.41
C ARG A 338 24.85 16.88 -9.23
N LEU A 339 24.34 17.68 -10.17
CA LEU A 339 22.95 18.16 -10.16
C LEU A 339 21.95 17.00 -10.25
N ALA A 340 22.18 16.05 -11.17
CA ALA A 340 21.33 14.86 -11.29
C ALA A 340 21.37 14.00 -10.01
N HIS A 341 22.55 13.77 -9.44
CA HIS A 341 22.70 13.03 -8.18
C HIS A 341 21.98 13.73 -7.01
N ALA A 342 22.16 15.06 -6.89
CA ALA A 342 21.53 15.86 -5.86
C ALA A 342 19.99 15.82 -5.96
N LEU A 343 19.44 15.86 -7.18
CA LEU A 343 18.01 15.70 -7.43
C LEU A 343 17.52 14.31 -7.04
N VAL A 344 18.13 13.23 -7.55
CA VAL A 344 17.71 11.84 -7.28
C VAL A 344 17.79 11.50 -5.78
N LYS A 345 18.79 12.04 -5.06
CA LYS A 345 18.97 11.80 -3.62
C LYS A 345 18.30 12.82 -2.71
N GLY A 346 17.76 13.93 -3.26
CA GLY A 346 17.12 14.99 -2.49
C GLY A 346 18.08 15.80 -1.61
N ILE A 347 19.32 16.01 -2.06
CA ILE A 347 20.38 16.74 -1.36
C ILE A 347 20.33 18.23 -1.73
N ASP A 348 20.14 19.11 -0.75
CA ASP A 348 19.98 20.56 -0.95
C ASP A 348 21.20 21.40 -0.54
N SER A 349 22.23 20.77 0.02
CA SER A 349 23.34 21.46 0.70
C SER A 349 24.31 22.14 -0.28
N TYR A 350 24.41 21.63 -1.52
CA TYR A 350 25.32 22.14 -2.56
C TYR A 350 24.59 22.68 -3.79
N ILE A 351 23.25 22.67 -3.78
CA ILE A 351 22.47 22.88 -5.00
C ILE A 351 22.69 24.26 -5.63
N GLU A 352 22.74 25.33 -4.83
CA GLU A 352 22.97 26.69 -5.35
C GLU A 352 24.34 26.83 -6.02
N ALA A 353 25.38 26.24 -5.42
CA ALA A 353 26.74 26.30 -5.96
C ALA A 353 26.86 25.50 -7.27
N ASP A 354 26.30 24.29 -7.32
CA ASP A 354 26.31 23.48 -8.55
C ASP A 354 25.45 24.11 -9.64
N THR A 355 24.31 24.71 -9.29
CA THR A 355 23.45 25.42 -10.25
C THR A 355 24.14 26.65 -10.84
N GLU A 356 24.90 27.40 -10.04
CA GLU A 356 25.70 28.52 -10.54
C GLU A 356 26.81 28.07 -11.49
N GLU A 357 27.53 27.00 -11.14
CA GLU A 357 28.57 26.43 -12.00
C GLU A 357 27.97 25.96 -13.34
N ALA A 358 26.81 25.30 -13.32
CA ALA A 358 26.10 24.88 -14.53
C ALA A 358 25.60 26.09 -15.35
N ARG A 359 25.09 27.13 -14.70
CA ARG A 359 24.65 28.38 -15.36
C ARG A 359 25.82 29.06 -16.06
N ALA A 360 26.96 29.18 -15.39
CA ALA A 360 28.17 29.75 -15.96
C ALA A 360 28.69 28.93 -17.15
N LYS A 361 28.62 27.60 -17.07
CA LYS A 361 29.05 26.67 -18.12
C LYS A 361 28.13 26.69 -19.35
N LEU A 362 26.82 26.67 -19.15
CA LEU A 362 25.81 26.57 -20.23
C LEU A 362 25.43 27.94 -20.80
N GLY A 363 25.79 29.03 -20.13
CA GLY A 363 25.63 30.42 -20.60
C GLY A 363 24.20 30.96 -20.59
N ARG A 364 23.18 30.08 -20.59
CA ARG A 364 21.76 30.44 -20.49
C ARG A 364 21.10 29.77 -19.29
N PRO A 365 20.48 30.52 -18.36
CA PRO A 365 19.79 29.98 -17.20
C PRO A 365 18.76 28.89 -17.54
N LEU A 366 18.00 29.08 -18.62
CA LEU A 366 16.99 28.11 -19.05
C LEU A 366 17.59 26.73 -19.41
N LEU A 367 18.81 26.69 -19.96
CA LEU A 367 19.47 25.43 -20.34
C LEU A 367 19.89 24.59 -19.13
N VAL A 368 20.07 25.20 -17.96
CA VAL A 368 20.31 24.46 -16.72
C VAL A 368 19.04 23.72 -16.30
N ILE A 369 17.88 24.33 -16.52
CA ILE A 369 16.57 23.72 -16.27
C ILE A 369 16.33 22.61 -17.31
N GLU A 370 16.33 22.95 -18.59
CA GLU A 370 16.02 22.02 -19.69
C GLU A 370 17.04 20.88 -19.85
N GLY A 371 18.27 21.04 -19.35
CA GLY A 371 19.31 20.03 -19.36
C GLY A 371 19.41 19.29 -18.01
N PRO A 372 20.47 19.53 -17.20
CA PRO A 372 20.83 18.66 -16.08
C PRO A 372 19.74 18.53 -15.01
N LEU A 373 18.92 19.56 -14.78
CA LEU A 373 17.82 19.46 -13.82
C LEU A 373 16.70 18.58 -14.35
N MET A 374 16.29 18.76 -15.61
CA MET A 374 15.28 17.91 -16.24
C MET A 374 15.76 16.47 -16.46
N ASP A 375 17.04 16.26 -16.78
CA ASP A 375 17.64 14.93 -16.87
C ASP A 375 17.56 14.21 -15.51
N GLY A 376 17.91 14.92 -14.43
CA GLY A 376 17.77 14.40 -13.06
C GLY A 376 16.32 14.08 -12.69
N MET A 377 15.38 14.92 -13.10
CA MET A 377 13.94 14.70 -12.85
C MET A 377 13.34 13.61 -13.73
N GLY A 378 13.86 13.40 -14.94
CA GLY A 378 13.52 12.26 -15.79
C GLY A 378 13.85 10.94 -15.09
N ILE A 379 15.05 10.83 -14.51
CA ILE A 379 15.46 9.67 -13.70
C ILE A 379 14.53 9.48 -12.49
N VAL A 380 14.17 10.55 -11.79
CA VAL A 380 13.20 10.50 -10.68
C VAL A 380 11.84 9.98 -11.15
N GLY A 381 11.37 10.45 -12.31
CA GLY A 381 10.13 10.00 -12.94
C GLY A 381 10.16 8.52 -13.31
N ASP A 382 11.24 8.06 -13.94
CA ASP A 382 11.44 6.66 -14.32
C ASP A 382 11.49 5.74 -13.10
N LEU A 383 12.24 6.12 -12.06
CA LEU A 383 12.32 5.36 -10.81
C LEU A 383 10.98 5.31 -10.08
N PHE A 384 10.23 6.42 -10.07
CA PHE A 384 8.89 6.46 -9.47
C PHE A 384 7.89 5.61 -10.26
N GLY A 385 7.92 5.69 -11.59
CA GLY A 385 7.09 4.87 -12.49
C GLY A 385 7.39 3.38 -12.39
N ALA A 386 8.65 3.01 -12.16
CA ALA A 386 9.10 1.64 -11.94
C ALA A 386 8.91 1.13 -10.50
N GLY A 387 8.37 1.95 -9.58
CA GLY A 387 8.21 1.58 -8.17
C GLY A 387 9.51 1.50 -7.36
N LYS A 388 10.64 1.96 -7.92
CA LYS A 388 11.97 1.99 -7.27
C LYS A 388 12.20 3.26 -6.43
N MET A 389 11.34 4.27 -6.58
CA MET A 389 11.33 5.50 -5.79
C MET A 389 9.91 5.76 -5.31
N PHE A 390 9.77 6.36 -4.13
CA PHE A 390 8.48 6.59 -3.49
C PHE A 390 8.18 8.07 -3.35
N LEU A 391 6.90 8.41 -3.16
CA LEU A 391 6.44 9.79 -3.12
C LEU A 391 7.23 10.69 -2.15
N PRO A 392 7.64 10.26 -0.94
CA PRO A 392 8.44 11.10 -0.05
C PRO A 392 9.77 11.55 -0.66
N GLN A 393 10.40 10.67 -1.45
CA GLN A 393 11.66 10.95 -2.11
C GLN A 393 11.43 11.89 -3.30
N VAL A 394 10.35 11.68 -4.07
CA VAL A 394 9.96 12.58 -5.17
C VAL A 394 9.72 14.00 -4.68
N VAL A 395 9.04 14.18 -3.54
CA VAL A 395 8.82 15.50 -2.94
C VAL A 395 10.15 16.13 -2.46
N LYS A 396 11.10 15.34 -1.95
CA LYS A 396 12.44 15.85 -1.64
C LYS A 396 13.23 16.26 -2.88
N SER A 397 13.14 15.51 -3.97
CA SER A 397 13.74 15.87 -5.26
C SER A 397 13.14 17.19 -5.78
N ALA A 398 11.83 17.35 -5.67
CA ALA A 398 11.11 18.57 -6.04
C ALA A 398 11.64 19.80 -5.28
N ARG A 399 11.91 19.66 -3.98
CA ARG A 399 12.49 20.72 -3.15
C ARG A 399 13.85 21.16 -3.67
N VAL A 400 14.73 20.21 -4.00
CA VAL A 400 16.05 20.50 -4.59
C VAL A 400 15.90 21.21 -5.93
N MET A 401 14.98 20.75 -6.79
CA MET A 401 14.67 21.39 -8.07
C MET A 401 14.17 22.83 -7.88
N LYS A 402 13.19 23.07 -7.00
CA LYS A 402 12.67 24.41 -6.73
C LYS A 402 13.73 25.35 -6.20
N LYS A 403 14.60 24.89 -5.30
CA LYS A 403 15.71 25.71 -4.77
C LYS A 403 16.68 26.12 -5.89
N SER A 404 16.98 25.20 -6.81
CA SER A 404 17.77 25.50 -8.00
C SER A 404 17.08 26.51 -8.94
N VAL A 405 15.79 26.32 -9.23
CA VAL A 405 15.02 27.25 -10.08
C VAL A 405 14.88 28.63 -9.42
N ALA A 406 14.65 28.70 -8.11
CA ALA A 406 14.61 29.94 -7.35
C ALA A 406 15.92 30.72 -7.46
N TYR A 407 17.07 30.01 -7.40
CA TYR A 407 18.38 30.62 -7.65
C TYR A 407 18.53 31.14 -9.09
N LEU A 408 18.02 30.42 -10.10
CA LEU A 408 18.08 30.85 -11.50
C LEU A 408 17.10 31.97 -11.87
N THR A 409 16.04 32.16 -11.09
CA THR A 409 14.92 33.06 -11.42
C THR A 409 15.36 34.50 -11.71
N PRO A 410 16.23 35.15 -10.91
CA PRO A 410 16.71 36.51 -11.22
C PRO A 410 17.42 36.58 -12.59
N PHE A 411 18.24 35.59 -12.92
CA PHE A 411 18.95 35.52 -14.19
C PHE A 411 18.01 35.24 -15.38
N MET A 412 16.96 34.44 -15.15
CA MET A 412 15.92 34.18 -16.15
C MET A 412 15.08 35.42 -16.41
N GLU A 413 14.77 36.24 -15.39
CA GLU A 413 14.04 37.50 -15.58
C GLU A 413 14.86 38.50 -16.39
N GLU A 414 16.16 38.61 -16.14
CA GLU A 414 17.10 39.41 -16.94
C GLU A 414 17.18 38.91 -18.40
N GLU A 415 17.32 37.60 -18.60
CA GLU A 415 17.34 36.99 -19.94
C GLU A 415 15.99 37.17 -20.65
N LYS A 416 14.87 37.01 -19.96
CA LYS A 416 13.52 37.16 -20.51
C LYS A 416 13.23 38.60 -20.89
N GLN A 417 13.72 39.58 -20.15
CA GLN A 417 13.69 40.99 -20.56
C GLN A 417 14.52 41.23 -21.83
N ALA A 418 15.70 40.61 -21.93
CA ALA A 418 16.54 40.68 -23.12
C ALA A 418 15.94 39.95 -24.35
N MET A 419 15.29 38.81 -24.14
CA MET A 419 14.63 38.01 -25.18
C MET A 419 13.28 38.60 -25.61
N ALA A 420 12.53 39.21 -24.70
CA ALA A 420 11.35 40.00 -25.04
C ALA A 420 11.73 41.22 -25.88
N ALA A 421 12.88 41.85 -25.61
CA ALA A 421 13.46 42.88 -26.47
C ALA A 421 13.92 42.35 -27.84
N ALA A 422 14.18 41.03 -27.96
CA ALA A 422 14.58 40.34 -29.19
C ALA A 422 13.46 39.53 -29.88
N GLY A 423 12.24 39.52 -29.34
CA GLY A 423 11.05 38.88 -29.93
C GLY A 423 10.98 37.35 -29.86
N GLN A 424 11.60 36.69 -28.87
CA GLN A 424 11.57 35.22 -28.71
C GLN A 424 10.68 34.77 -27.51
N GLU A 425 9.87 33.70 -27.68
CA GLU A 425 9.02 33.09 -26.62
C GLU A 425 9.65 31.82 -26.00
N ILE A 426 9.42 31.62 -24.69
CA ILE A 426 9.84 30.43 -23.92
C ILE A 426 8.68 29.42 -23.87
N LYS A 427 8.95 28.11 -24.11
CA LYS A 427 7.93 27.04 -24.10
C LYS A 427 8.04 26.13 -22.87
N THR A 428 6.95 25.97 -22.12
CA THR A 428 6.76 24.93 -21.07
C THR A 428 6.09 23.67 -21.66
N GLN A 429 6.08 22.53 -20.96
CA GLN A 429 5.36 21.33 -21.43
C GLN A 429 3.83 21.49 -21.44
N GLY A 430 3.30 22.34 -20.57
CA GLY A 430 1.88 22.67 -20.51
C GLY A 430 1.55 23.38 -19.20
N LYS A 431 0.37 23.99 -19.16
CA LYS A 431 -0.10 24.79 -18.04
C LYS A 431 -1.35 24.17 -17.42
N ILE A 432 -1.31 23.94 -16.11
CA ILE A 432 -2.36 23.22 -15.38
C ILE A 432 -2.89 24.13 -14.27
N VAL A 433 -4.21 24.37 -14.27
CA VAL A 433 -4.89 25.03 -13.15
C VAL A 433 -5.42 23.95 -12.21
N LEU A 434 -4.99 23.97 -10.94
CA LEU A 434 -5.47 23.07 -9.89
C LEU A 434 -6.30 23.83 -8.87
N ALA A 435 -7.41 23.25 -8.41
CA ALA A 435 -8.24 23.83 -7.37
C ALA A 435 -8.94 22.76 -6.53
N THR A 436 -9.02 22.97 -5.21
CA THR A 436 -10.01 22.27 -4.39
C THR A 436 -11.34 23.00 -4.55
N VAL A 437 -12.39 22.24 -4.88
CA VAL A 437 -13.68 22.80 -5.30
C VAL A 437 -14.37 23.61 -4.20
N LYS A 438 -15.37 24.39 -4.61
CA LYS A 438 -16.15 25.25 -3.72
C LYS A 438 -16.67 24.49 -2.49
N GLY A 439 -16.54 25.11 -1.33
CA GLY A 439 -17.00 24.54 -0.06
C GLY A 439 -16.12 23.42 0.53
N ASP A 440 -15.08 22.96 -0.17
CA ASP A 440 -14.13 21.97 0.33
C ASP A 440 -12.78 22.63 0.70
N VAL A 441 -12.12 22.10 1.73
CA VAL A 441 -10.97 22.73 2.39
C VAL A 441 -9.72 21.86 2.41
N HIS A 442 -9.82 20.57 2.09
CA HIS A 442 -8.65 19.70 2.15
C HIS A 442 -7.88 19.69 0.83
N ASP A 443 -6.56 19.80 0.94
CA ASP A 443 -5.69 19.97 -0.22
C ASP A 443 -4.37 19.19 -0.16
N ILE A 444 -4.12 18.34 0.85
CA ILE A 444 -2.90 17.52 0.94
C ILE A 444 -2.66 16.76 -0.38
N GLY A 445 -3.67 16.04 -0.87
CA GLY A 445 -3.59 15.30 -2.15
C GLY A 445 -3.38 16.21 -3.36
N LYS A 446 -4.03 17.39 -3.41
CA LYS A 446 -3.85 18.39 -4.47
C LYS A 446 -2.42 18.91 -4.47
N ASN A 447 -1.88 19.24 -3.30
CA ASN A 447 -0.54 19.78 -3.13
C ASN A 447 0.51 18.76 -3.60
N ILE A 448 0.32 17.49 -3.26
CA ILE A 448 1.13 16.37 -3.76
C ILE A 448 1.08 16.30 -5.30
N VAL A 449 -0.12 16.31 -5.90
CA VAL A 449 -0.27 16.29 -7.36
C VAL A 449 0.41 17.49 -8.02
N GLY A 450 0.25 18.69 -7.44
CA GLY A 450 0.87 19.91 -7.94
C GLY A 450 2.40 19.85 -7.92
N VAL A 451 2.99 19.31 -6.84
CA VAL A 451 4.44 19.09 -6.74
C VAL A 451 4.90 18.07 -7.80
N VAL A 452 4.22 16.94 -7.94
CA VAL A 452 4.58 15.89 -8.91
C VAL A 452 4.45 16.37 -10.37
N LEU A 453 3.46 17.22 -10.68
CA LEU A 453 3.34 17.83 -12.00
C LEU A 453 4.43 18.88 -12.24
N ALA A 454 4.73 19.74 -11.25
CA ALA A 454 5.82 20.71 -11.37
C ALA A 454 7.19 20.03 -11.59
N CYS A 455 7.40 18.86 -10.96
CA CYS A 455 8.56 18.00 -11.20
C CYS A 455 8.73 17.55 -12.66
N ASN A 456 7.67 17.58 -13.46
CA ASN A 456 7.64 17.14 -14.86
C ASN A 456 7.48 18.33 -15.83
N ASN A 457 7.94 19.52 -15.43
CA ASN A 457 7.97 20.74 -16.25
C ASN A 457 6.60 21.29 -16.66
N TYR A 458 5.55 20.98 -15.88
CA TYR A 458 4.25 21.65 -15.99
C TYR A 458 4.23 22.95 -15.18
N GLU A 459 3.68 24.02 -15.76
CA GLU A 459 3.35 25.24 -15.01
C GLU A 459 2.06 25.00 -14.22
N VAL A 460 2.19 24.76 -12.91
CA VAL A 460 1.04 24.49 -12.02
C VAL A 460 0.58 25.77 -11.34
N ILE A 461 -0.66 26.18 -11.61
CA ILE A 461 -1.34 27.30 -10.94
C ILE A 461 -2.34 26.74 -9.95
N ASP A 462 -1.94 26.67 -8.69
CA ASP A 462 -2.80 26.27 -7.59
C ASP A 462 -3.64 27.45 -7.08
N LEU A 463 -4.96 27.32 -7.15
CA LEU A 463 -5.92 28.34 -6.69
C LEU A 463 -6.27 28.23 -5.21
N GLY A 464 -5.75 27.20 -4.52
CA GLY A 464 -6.04 26.89 -3.14
C GLY A 464 -7.35 26.13 -2.98
N VAL A 465 -8.06 26.45 -1.90
CA VAL A 465 -9.27 25.74 -1.45
C VAL A 465 -10.51 26.60 -1.46
N MET A 466 -11.68 25.98 -1.42
CA MET A 466 -13.00 26.62 -1.51
C MET A 466 -13.15 27.49 -2.76
N VAL A 467 -12.60 27.07 -3.90
CA VAL A 467 -12.54 27.91 -5.09
C VAL A 467 -13.83 27.79 -5.91
N PRO A 468 -14.56 28.90 -6.16
CA PRO A 468 -15.77 28.86 -6.98
C PRO A 468 -15.46 28.50 -8.44
N ALA A 469 -16.40 27.82 -9.10
CA ALA A 469 -16.29 27.44 -10.52
C ALA A 469 -15.94 28.64 -11.42
N GLU A 470 -16.59 29.80 -11.20
CA GLU A 470 -16.31 31.03 -11.94
C GLU A 470 -14.84 31.44 -11.87
N LYS A 471 -14.24 31.43 -10.67
CA LYS A 471 -12.84 31.79 -10.47
C LYS A 471 -11.88 30.80 -11.12
N ILE A 472 -12.20 29.50 -11.06
CA ILE A 472 -11.41 28.44 -11.73
C ILE A 472 -11.36 28.70 -13.23
N LEU A 473 -12.53 28.90 -13.84
CA LEU A 473 -12.67 29.07 -15.29
C LEU A 473 -12.15 30.41 -15.78
N GLN A 474 -12.38 31.48 -15.02
CA GLN A 474 -11.80 32.79 -15.29
C GLN A 474 -10.27 32.69 -15.32
N ARG A 475 -9.68 32.10 -14.27
CA ARG A 475 -8.24 32.00 -14.16
C ARG A 475 -7.65 31.12 -15.27
N ALA A 476 -8.31 30.01 -15.61
CA ALA A 476 -7.90 29.15 -16.73
C ALA A 476 -7.86 29.89 -18.07
N LYS A 477 -8.81 30.81 -18.32
CA LYS A 477 -8.79 31.69 -19.51
C LYS A 477 -7.66 32.71 -19.46
N GLU A 478 -7.48 33.38 -18.33
CA GLU A 478 -6.45 34.41 -18.16
C GLU A 478 -5.04 33.87 -18.40
N VAL A 479 -4.74 32.68 -17.87
CA VAL A 479 -3.41 32.08 -17.97
C VAL A 479 -3.22 31.25 -19.23
N ARG A 480 -4.30 31.03 -20.01
CA ARG A 480 -4.37 30.08 -21.13
C ARG A 480 -3.92 28.69 -20.69
N ALA A 481 -4.65 28.13 -19.73
CA ALA A 481 -4.40 26.78 -19.23
C ALA A 481 -4.68 25.73 -20.31
N ASP A 482 -3.89 24.66 -20.29
CA ASP A 482 -4.05 23.50 -21.16
C ASP A 482 -4.87 22.39 -20.50
N ILE A 483 -4.89 22.33 -19.16
CA ILE A 483 -5.68 21.38 -18.36
C ILE A 483 -6.24 22.08 -17.11
N ILE A 484 -7.45 21.68 -16.68
CA ILE A 484 -8.00 22.00 -15.36
C ILE A 484 -8.08 20.73 -14.52
N GLY A 485 -7.59 20.76 -13.29
CA GLY A 485 -7.72 19.68 -12.31
C GLY A 485 -8.52 20.10 -11.07
N LEU A 486 -9.47 19.26 -10.67
CA LEU A 486 -10.33 19.49 -9.51
C LEU A 486 -10.06 18.45 -8.42
N SER A 487 -10.01 18.93 -7.16
CA SER A 487 -9.86 18.09 -5.97
C SER A 487 -11.07 18.22 -5.04
N GLY A 488 -11.47 17.11 -4.41
CA GLY A 488 -12.51 17.06 -3.39
C GLY A 488 -12.37 15.88 -2.42
N LEU A 489 -12.67 16.12 -1.14
CA LEU A 489 -12.61 15.16 -0.04
C LEU A 489 -14.00 14.69 0.41
N ILE A 490 -15.01 15.56 0.41
CA ILE A 490 -16.35 15.25 0.96
C ILE A 490 -17.38 14.97 -0.15
N THR A 491 -18.50 14.32 0.18
CA THR A 491 -19.50 13.94 -0.83
C THR A 491 -20.16 15.15 -1.53
N PRO A 492 -20.40 16.30 -0.87
CA PRO A 492 -20.91 17.50 -1.57
C PRO A 492 -19.98 18.02 -2.68
N SER A 493 -18.67 17.74 -2.58
CA SER A 493 -17.67 18.17 -3.57
C SER A 493 -17.89 17.52 -4.94
N LEU A 494 -18.52 16.34 -4.98
CA LEU A 494 -18.86 15.66 -6.22
C LEU A 494 -19.88 16.44 -7.06
N ASP A 495 -20.87 17.07 -6.41
CA ASP A 495 -21.85 17.92 -7.09
C ASP A 495 -21.20 19.20 -7.63
N GLU A 496 -20.25 19.77 -6.90
CA GLU A 496 -19.49 20.93 -7.37
C GLU A 496 -18.63 20.58 -8.60
N MET A 497 -18.04 19.39 -8.65
CA MET A 497 -17.33 18.91 -9.85
C MET A 497 -18.26 18.74 -11.05
N VAL A 498 -19.49 18.24 -10.83
CA VAL A 498 -20.54 18.20 -11.87
C VAL A 498 -20.91 19.62 -12.34
N HIS A 499 -21.04 20.56 -11.40
CA HIS A 499 -21.33 21.95 -11.72
C HIS A 499 -20.22 22.59 -12.56
N VAL A 500 -18.94 22.39 -12.22
CA VAL A 500 -17.80 22.88 -13.00
C VAL A 500 -17.82 22.28 -14.42
N ALA A 501 -18.07 20.98 -14.58
CA ALA A 501 -18.15 20.35 -15.90
C ALA A 501 -19.28 20.95 -16.77
N ARG A 502 -20.47 21.18 -16.19
CA ARG A 502 -21.59 21.86 -16.87
C ARG A 502 -21.23 23.28 -17.27
N GLU A 503 -20.52 24.00 -16.41
CA GLU A 503 -20.11 25.38 -16.64
C GLU A 503 -19.01 25.47 -17.71
N MET A 504 -18.07 24.53 -17.73
CA MET A 504 -17.09 24.38 -18.81
C MET A 504 -17.78 24.16 -20.16
N GLN A 505 -18.79 23.28 -20.21
CA GLN A 505 -19.60 23.07 -21.40
C GLN A 505 -20.33 24.35 -21.83
N ARG A 506 -21.00 25.02 -20.88
CA ARG A 506 -21.77 26.25 -21.13
C ARG A 506 -20.90 27.39 -21.69
N GLN A 507 -19.67 27.49 -21.20
CA GLN A 507 -18.70 28.51 -21.64
C GLN A 507 -17.85 28.09 -22.85
N GLY A 508 -18.07 26.89 -23.41
CA GLY A 508 -17.41 26.43 -24.63
C GLY A 508 -15.92 26.06 -24.45
N PHE A 509 -15.51 25.61 -23.27
CA PHE A 509 -14.15 25.11 -23.07
C PHE A 509 -13.92 23.81 -23.86
N THR A 510 -12.70 23.59 -24.33
CA THR A 510 -12.28 22.36 -25.06
C THR A 510 -11.10 21.65 -24.42
N LEU A 511 -10.55 22.20 -23.33
CA LEU A 511 -9.41 21.65 -22.61
C LEU A 511 -9.83 20.46 -21.72
N PRO A 512 -8.94 19.48 -21.46
CA PRO A 512 -9.25 18.35 -20.59
C PRO A 512 -9.53 18.74 -19.13
N LEU A 513 -10.44 17.99 -18.50
CA LEU A 513 -10.80 18.11 -17.08
C LEU A 513 -10.32 16.87 -16.31
N LEU A 514 -9.42 17.07 -15.35
CA LEU A 514 -8.97 16.03 -14.43
C LEU A 514 -9.79 16.07 -13.13
N ILE A 515 -10.23 14.90 -12.68
CA ILE A 515 -11.02 14.73 -11.45
C ILE A 515 -10.22 13.84 -10.47
N GLY A 516 -10.03 14.29 -9.23
CA GLY A 516 -9.37 13.52 -8.19
C GLY A 516 -9.80 13.91 -6.77
N GLY A 517 -9.30 13.17 -5.77
CA GLY A 517 -9.62 13.36 -4.36
C GLY A 517 -10.44 12.18 -3.77
N ALA A 518 -10.55 12.10 -2.44
CA ALA A 518 -10.93 10.85 -1.76
C ALA A 518 -12.35 10.35 -2.06
N THR A 519 -13.30 11.26 -2.29
CA THR A 519 -14.68 10.89 -2.65
C THR A 519 -14.86 10.61 -4.14
N THR A 520 -13.87 10.95 -4.96
CA THR A 520 -13.94 10.71 -6.39
C THR A 520 -13.68 9.24 -6.73
N SER A 521 -14.30 8.78 -7.81
CA SER A 521 -14.06 7.43 -8.34
C SER A 521 -14.23 7.40 -9.84
N ARG A 522 -13.65 6.39 -10.48
CA ARG A 522 -13.84 6.12 -11.91
C ARG A 522 -15.32 5.96 -12.26
N ALA A 523 -16.08 5.25 -11.42
CA ALA A 523 -17.50 5.02 -11.60
C ALA A 523 -18.31 6.32 -11.53
N HIS A 524 -18.14 7.10 -10.45
CA HIS A 524 -18.83 8.38 -10.29
C HIS A 524 -18.51 9.33 -11.45
N THR A 525 -17.23 9.44 -11.82
CA THR A 525 -16.79 10.33 -12.91
C THR A 525 -17.42 9.95 -14.24
N ALA A 526 -17.41 8.65 -14.61
CA ALA A 526 -17.97 8.16 -15.86
C ALA A 526 -19.50 8.36 -15.97
N ILE A 527 -20.21 8.25 -14.84
CA ILE A 527 -21.68 8.24 -14.79
C ILE A 527 -22.27 9.63 -14.55
N LYS A 528 -21.64 10.43 -13.68
CA LYS A 528 -22.23 11.68 -13.18
C LYS A 528 -21.51 12.94 -13.65
N ILE A 529 -20.21 12.89 -13.97
CA ILE A 529 -19.43 14.08 -14.37
C ILE A 529 -19.24 14.13 -15.88
N ALA A 530 -18.62 13.10 -16.45
CA ALA A 530 -18.26 13.03 -17.86
C ALA A 530 -19.42 13.30 -18.84
N PRO A 531 -20.68 12.88 -18.60
CA PRO A 531 -21.79 13.17 -19.50
C PRO A 531 -22.13 14.67 -19.65
N HIS A 532 -21.65 15.52 -18.74
CA HIS A 532 -21.94 16.94 -18.74
C HIS A 532 -20.91 17.81 -19.47
N TYR A 533 -19.85 17.21 -20.01
CA TYR A 533 -18.79 17.94 -20.72
C TYR A 533 -18.30 17.17 -21.95
N SER A 534 -18.21 17.82 -23.10
CA SER A 534 -17.89 17.17 -24.37
C SER A 534 -16.39 16.91 -24.57
N ALA A 535 -15.52 17.65 -23.89
CA ALA A 535 -14.08 17.40 -23.94
C ALA A 535 -13.68 16.31 -22.92
N PRO A 536 -12.44 15.80 -22.96
CA PRO A 536 -12.02 14.68 -22.11
C PRO A 536 -12.19 15.00 -20.62
N VAL A 537 -12.92 14.13 -19.90
CA VAL A 537 -12.99 14.12 -18.43
C VAL A 537 -12.33 12.86 -17.93
N VAL A 538 -11.26 12.98 -17.14
CA VAL A 538 -10.45 11.85 -16.71
C VAL A 538 -10.32 11.83 -15.19
N HIS A 539 -10.79 10.75 -14.58
CA HIS A 539 -10.52 10.43 -13.18
C HIS A 539 -9.08 9.96 -13.01
N VAL A 540 -8.33 10.65 -12.14
CA VAL A 540 -6.95 10.32 -11.80
C VAL A 540 -6.90 9.82 -10.37
N LEU A 541 -6.43 8.57 -10.20
CA LEU A 541 -6.48 7.89 -8.91
C LEU A 541 -5.53 8.49 -7.87
N ASP A 542 -4.30 8.82 -8.29
CA ASP A 542 -3.24 9.33 -7.43
C ASP A 542 -2.23 10.16 -8.24
N ALA A 543 -1.30 10.80 -7.54
CA ALA A 543 -0.31 11.68 -8.16
C ALA A 543 0.63 10.97 -9.15
N SER A 544 0.89 9.67 -9.00
CA SER A 544 1.73 8.91 -9.94
C SER A 544 1.10 8.78 -11.32
N ARG A 545 -0.24 8.78 -11.37
CA ARG A 545 -0.99 8.71 -12.63
C ARG A 545 -1.25 10.09 -13.24
N ALA A 546 -1.10 11.16 -12.48
CA ALA A 546 -1.34 12.52 -12.96
C ALA A 546 -0.41 12.91 -14.13
N VAL A 547 0.86 12.51 -14.06
CA VAL A 547 1.87 12.83 -15.09
C VAL A 547 1.60 12.08 -16.39
N PRO A 548 1.54 10.73 -16.44
CA PRO A 548 1.25 10.01 -17.68
C PRO A 548 -0.04 10.45 -18.36
N VAL A 549 -1.08 10.73 -17.56
CA VAL A 549 -2.37 11.21 -18.09
C VAL A 549 -2.24 12.61 -18.71
N SER A 550 -1.56 13.54 -18.03
CA SER A 550 -1.35 14.90 -18.54
C SER A 550 -0.50 14.90 -19.81
N THR A 551 0.57 14.09 -19.85
CA THR A 551 1.43 13.93 -21.03
C THR A 551 0.65 13.36 -22.21
N ALA A 552 -0.14 12.29 -21.98
CA ALA A 552 -0.94 11.68 -23.04
C ALA A 552 -2.00 12.63 -23.61
N LEU A 553 -2.61 13.47 -22.78
CA LEU A 553 -3.63 14.46 -23.18
C LEU A 553 -3.07 15.65 -23.96
N LEU A 554 -1.78 15.98 -23.77
CA LEU A 554 -1.12 17.12 -24.40
C LEU A 554 -0.26 16.74 -25.61
N SER A 555 0.02 15.44 -25.81
CA SER A 555 0.78 14.94 -26.95
C SER A 555 -0.07 14.87 -28.23
N ASP A 556 0.43 15.44 -29.33
CA ASP A 556 -0.25 15.41 -30.63
C ASP A 556 -0.41 13.98 -31.18
N GLU A 557 0.50 13.06 -30.85
CA GLU A 557 0.50 11.69 -31.39
C GLU A 557 -0.40 10.74 -30.59
N SER A 558 -0.40 10.85 -29.25
CA SER A 558 -1.10 9.89 -28.38
C SER A 558 -2.49 10.33 -27.93
N ARG A 559 -2.82 11.63 -28.05
CA ARG A 559 -4.05 12.21 -27.51
C ARG A 559 -5.32 11.54 -28.01
N GLU A 560 -5.47 11.40 -29.33
CA GLU A 560 -6.69 10.81 -29.93
C GLU A 560 -6.89 9.34 -29.51
N ALA A 561 -5.82 8.56 -29.52
CA ALA A 561 -5.86 7.16 -29.09
C ALA A 561 -6.24 7.04 -27.61
N PHE A 562 -5.63 7.87 -26.76
CA PHE A 562 -5.91 7.91 -25.31
C PHE A 562 -7.36 8.31 -25.01
N ILE A 563 -7.87 9.35 -25.66
CA ILE A 563 -9.26 9.82 -25.50
C ILE A 563 -10.23 8.71 -25.92
N THR A 564 -10.01 8.07 -27.07
CA THR A 564 -10.88 7.02 -27.59
C THR A 564 -10.94 5.81 -26.65
N GLN A 565 -9.78 5.37 -26.15
CA GLN A 565 -9.68 4.30 -25.18
C GLN A 565 -10.48 4.64 -23.90
N HIS A 566 -10.24 5.83 -23.33
CA HIS A 566 -10.91 6.25 -22.11
C HIS A 566 -12.43 6.40 -22.26
N GLN A 567 -12.90 6.91 -23.40
CA GLN A 567 -14.34 7.02 -23.68
C GLN A 567 -15.01 5.65 -23.75
N THR A 568 -14.37 4.67 -24.40
CA THR A 568 -14.88 3.30 -24.49
C THR A 568 -14.93 2.65 -23.11
N GLU A 569 -13.88 2.85 -22.31
CA GLU A 569 -13.85 2.39 -20.92
C GLU A 569 -15.00 2.98 -20.09
N TYR A 570 -15.25 4.29 -20.19
CA TYR A 570 -16.31 4.95 -19.42
C TYR A 570 -17.70 4.52 -19.89
N GLU A 571 -17.87 4.26 -21.17
CA GLU A 571 -19.10 3.69 -21.72
C GLU A 571 -19.36 2.28 -21.17
N ASN A 572 -18.33 1.44 -21.09
CA ASN A 572 -18.43 0.11 -20.46
C ASN A 572 -18.77 0.20 -18.97
N VAL A 573 -18.17 1.16 -18.25
CA VAL A 573 -18.51 1.43 -16.84
C VAL A 573 -19.97 1.85 -16.72
N ARG A 574 -20.47 2.77 -17.56
CA ARG A 574 -21.88 3.17 -17.56
C ARG A 574 -22.82 1.99 -17.83
N ARG A 575 -22.49 1.14 -18.81
CA ARG A 575 -23.29 -0.06 -19.13
C ARG A 575 -23.29 -1.08 -18.01
N SER A 576 -22.15 -1.32 -17.36
CA SER A 576 -22.03 -2.27 -16.24
C SER A 576 -22.63 -1.75 -14.93
N HIS A 577 -22.65 -0.42 -14.73
CA HIS A 577 -23.32 0.23 -13.59
C HIS A 577 -24.78 0.60 -13.84
N ALA A 578 -25.35 0.28 -15.00
CA ALA A 578 -26.79 0.26 -15.22
C ALA A 578 -27.43 -0.93 -14.46
N ALA A 579 -27.09 -1.07 -13.19
CA ALA A 579 -27.61 -2.10 -12.31
C ALA A 579 -29.11 -1.85 -12.08
N PRO A 580 -29.93 -2.91 -12.01
CA PRO A 580 -31.32 -2.78 -11.62
C PRO A 580 -31.41 -2.16 -10.22
N ARG A 581 -32.47 -1.37 -10.00
CA ARG A 581 -32.82 -0.80 -8.70
C ARG A 581 -32.71 -1.87 -7.62
N LEU A 582 -31.99 -1.59 -6.54
CA LEU A 582 -31.89 -2.54 -5.44
C LEU A 582 -33.27 -2.68 -4.81
N THR A 583 -33.67 -3.91 -4.50
CA THR A 583 -34.94 -4.17 -3.80
C THR A 583 -34.84 -3.62 -2.39
N ALA A 584 -35.41 -2.43 -2.19
CA ALA A 584 -35.57 -1.80 -0.90
C ALA A 584 -36.93 -2.16 -0.29
N VAL A 585 -36.99 -2.24 1.03
CA VAL A 585 -38.26 -2.36 1.76
C VAL A 585 -38.83 -0.96 2.05
N PRO A 586 -40.17 -0.80 2.10
CA PRO A 586 -40.80 0.46 2.50
C PRO A 586 -40.30 0.92 3.89
N LEU A 587 -40.18 2.23 4.10
CA LEU A 587 -39.65 2.82 5.34
C LEU A 587 -40.36 2.29 6.59
N GLU A 588 -41.69 2.17 6.56
CA GLU A 588 -42.47 1.63 7.68
C GLU A 588 -42.12 0.17 8.01
N GLU A 589 -41.79 -0.63 6.98
CA GLU A 589 -41.33 -2.00 7.19
C GLU A 589 -39.89 -2.03 7.71
N ALA A 590 -39.02 -1.13 7.21
CA ALA A 590 -37.68 -0.95 7.77
C ALA A 590 -37.74 -0.58 9.27
N ARG A 591 -38.64 0.32 9.67
CA ARG A 591 -38.87 0.73 11.07
C ARG A 591 -39.35 -0.44 11.94
N ARG A 592 -40.29 -1.27 11.44
CA ARG A 592 -40.70 -2.51 12.12
C ARG A 592 -39.54 -3.47 12.36
N ARG A 593 -38.58 -3.47 11.44
CA ARG A 593 -37.38 -4.32 11.46
C ARG A 593 -36.16 -3.63 12.07
N ARG A 594 -36.35 -2.61 12.91
CA ARG A 594 -35.27 -1.94 13.65
C ARG A 594 -34.43 -2.93 14.45
N THR A 595 -33.25 -2.50 14.89
CA THR A 595 -32.41 -3.30 15.80
C THR A 595 -33.20 -3.62 17.07
N ALA A 596 -33.46 -4.91 17.33
CA ALA A 596 -34.18 -5.33 18.51
C ALA A 596 -33.26 -5.29 19.74
N ILE A 597 -33.44 -4.27 20.58
CA ILE A 597 -32.71 -4.10 21.84
C ILE A 597 -33.69 -4.29 22.99
N GLU A 598 -33.34 -5.18 23.92
CA GLU A 598 -34.02 -5.29 25.20
C GLU A 598 -33.43 -4.24 26.15
N TRP A 599 -34.21 -3.21 26.45
CA TRP A 599 -33.75 -2.08 27.26
C TRP A 599 -33.78 -2.41 28.75
N ARG A 600 -32.61 -2.37 29.39
CA ARG A 600 -32.45 -2.56 30.83
C ARG A 600 -31.78 -1.32 31.41
N ALA A 601 -32.20 -0.91 32.61
CA ALA A 601 -31.61 0.25 33.29
C ALA A 601 -30.09 0.09 33.51
N GLU A 602 -29.62 -1.14 33.73
CA GLU A 602 -28.21 -1.49 33.94
C GLU A 602 -27.33 -1.27 32.69
N ASP A 603 -27.93 -1.31 31.49
CA ASP A 603 -27.20 -1.09 30.24
C ASP A 603 -27.03 0.39 29.92
N ILE A 604 -27.75 1.29 30.60
CA ILE A 604 -27.70 2.74 30.37
C ILE A 604 -26.68 3.37 31.31
N ALA A 605 -25.62 3.90 30.73
CA ALA A 605 -24.57 4.58 31.48
C ALA A 605 -24.96 6.04 31.76
N VAL A 606 -24.72 6.49 32.98
CA VAL A 606 -25.02 7.87 33.40
C VAL A 606 -23.74 8.68 33.40
N PRO A 607 -23.67 9.80 32.65
CA PRO A 607 -22.49 10.64 32.64
C PRO A 607 -22.29 11.38 33.97
N GLU A 608 -21.03 11.63 34.34
CA GLU A 608 -20.68 12.38 35.56
C GLU A 608 -21.17 13.82 35.56
N PHE A 609 -21.48 14.37 34.38
CA PHE A 609 -22.03 15.71 34.20
C PHE A 609 -22.90 15.76 32.95
N THR A 610 -23.72 16.80 32.86
CA THR A 610 -24.43 17.20 31.64
C THR A 610 -24.03 18.62 31.24
N GLY A 611 -24.18 18.95 29.97
CA GLY A 611 -23.74 20.22 29.39
C GLY A 611 -22.36 20.14 28.74
N VAL A 612 -21.76 21.32 28.48
CA VAL A 612 -20.58 21.49 27.61
C VAL A 612 -19.30 21.72 28.43
N ARG A 613 -18.21 21.07 28.01
CA ARG A 613 -16.84 21.30 28.48
C ARG A 613 -15.94 21.71 27.32
N VAL A 614 -15.11 22.72 27.57
CA VAL A 614 -14.15 23.26 26.60
C VAL A 614 -12.74 22.87 27.01
N LEU A 615 -11.97 22.37 26.05
CA LEU A 615 -10.57 22.02 26.18
C LEU A 615 -9.76 23.03 25.35
N ASP A 616 -9.16 24.01 26.03
CA ASP A 616 -8.27 24.98 25.38
C ASP A 616 -6.81 24.53 25.53
N ASN A 617 -6.05 24.64 24.43
CA ASN A 617 -4.63 24.32 24.35
C ASN A 617 -4.26 22.94 24.92
N PHE A 618 -4.95 21.89 24.46
CA PHE A 618 -4.74 20.53 24.91
C PHE A 618 -3.31 20.05 24.59
N PRO A 619 -2.60 19.35 25.51
CA PRO A 619 -1.21 19.00 25.32
C PRO A 619 -0.98 18.06 24.12
N LEU A 620 -0.27 18.55 23.10
CA LEU A 620 0.09 17.75 21.92
C LEU A 620 0.94 16.52 22.26
N ALA A 621 1.75 16.59 23.33
CA ALA A 621 2.52 15.46 23.83
C ALA A 621 1.62 14.28 24.27
N THR A 622 0.46 14.57 24.86
CA THR A 622 -0.53 13.54 25.19
C THR A 622 -1.16 12.97 23.92
N LEU A 623 -1.51 13.82 22.95
CA LEU A 623 -2.07 13.38 21.68
C LEU A 623 -1.13 12.46 20.90
N ARG A 624 0.19 12.69 20.98
CA ARG A 624 1.20 11.85 20.33
C ARG A 624 1.05 10.36 20.68
N GLU A 625 0.62 10.04 21.89
CA GLU A 625 0.47 8.65 22.37
C GLU A 625 -0.72 7.92 21.74
N PHE A 626 -1.68 8.68 21.17
CA PHE A 626 -2.91 8.18 20.55
C PHE A 626 -2.87 8.18 19.01
N ILE A 627 -1.73 8.51 18.40
CA ILE A 627 -1.62 8.57 16.94
C ILE A 627 -1.70 7.16 16.32
N ASP A 628 -2.63 6.97 15.39
CA ASP A 628 -2.51 5.94 14.35
C ASP A 628 -1.65 6.47 13.20
N TRP A 629 -0.46 5.90 13.08
CA TRP A 629 0.52 6.27 12.05
C TRP A 629 0.24 5.63 10.69
N SER A 630 -0.68 4.66 10.59
CA SER A 630 -0.95 3.97 9.32
C SER A 630 -1.43 4.95 8.22
N PRO A 631 -2.41 5.84 8.48
CA PRO A 631 -2.85 6.79 7.46
C PRO A 631 -1.84 7.91 7.20
N PHE A 632 -0.91 8.17 8.12
CA PHE A 632 0.22 9.07 7.85
C PHE A 632 1.08 8.53 6.70
N PHE A 633 1.38 7.23 6.68
CA PHE A 633 2.10 6.62 5.55
C PHE A 633 1.28 6.62 4.26
N HIS A 634 -0.05 6.41 4.36
CA HIS A 634 -0.93 6.43 3.18
C HIS A 634 -0.97 7.81 2.51
N ALA A 635 -0.97 8.90 3.31
CA ALA A 635 -0.88 10.26 2.79
C ALA A 635 0.42 10.49 1.98
N TRP A 636 1.48 9.75 2.33
CA TRP A 636 2.75 9.71 1.62
C TRP A 636 2.83 8.60 0.56
N GLY A 637 1.71 8.02 0.13
CA GLY A 637 1.65 7.00 -0.92
C GLY A 637 2.27 5.66 -0.53
N LEU A 638 2.63 5.45 0.74
CA LEU A 638 3.19 4.20 1.26
C LEU A 638 2.06 3.37 1.87
N LYS A 639 1.61 2.31 1.19
CA LYS A 639 0.50 1.47 1.66
C LYS A 639 0.97 0.52 2.76
N GLY A 640 0.26 0.42 3.87
CA GLY A 640 0.65 -0.50 4.94
C GLY A 640 0.11 -0.11 6.29
N ILE A 641 0.32 -0.98 7.27
CA ILE A 641 -0.14 -0.79 8.65
C ILE A 641 1.08 -0.58 9.54
N TYR A 642 1.07 0.47 10.36
CA TYR A 642 2.12 0.70 11.35
C TYR A 642 1.99 -0.28 12.52
N PRO A 643 3.10 -0.80 13.08
CA PRO A 643 4.50 -0.60 12.68
C PRO A 643 4.98 -1.54 11.56
N ARG A 644 4.19 -2.54 11.15
CA ARG A 644 4.59 -3.56 10.14
C ARG A 644 5.09 -2.98 8.82
N ILE A 645 4.64 -1.79 8.44
CA ILE A 645 5.14 -1.09 7.24
C ILE A 645 6.66 -0.86 7.24
N PHE A 646 7.30 -0.83 8.41
CA PHE A 646 8.75 -0.75 8.56
C PHE A 646 9.51 -1.98 8.06
N GLU A 647 8.82 -3.10 7.95
CA GLU A 647 9.34 -4.39 7.49
C GLU A 647 8.98 -4.65 6.03
N HIS A 648 8.29 -3.71 5.36
CA HIS A 648 7.94 -3.87 3.95
C HIS A 648 9.21 -3.90 3.07
N GLU A 649 9.33 -4.90 2.20
CA GLU A 649 10.53 -5.17 1.39
C GLU A 649 10.93 -3.98 0.52
N GLU A 650 9.96 -3.39 -0.19
CA GLU A 650 10.23 -2.29 -1.14
C GLU A 650 10.45 -0.92 -0.48
N TYR A 651 9.61 -0.52 0.48
CA TYR A 651 9.62 0.84 1.06
C TYR A 651 9.75 0.90 2.59
N GLY A 652 10.06 -0.20 3.28
CA GLY A 652 10.20 -0.22 4.74
C GLY A 652 11.31 0.70 5.25
N ALA A 653 12.43 0.79 4.54
CA ALA A 653 13.49 1.75 4.83
C ALA A 653 13.01 3.20 4.68
N GLN A 654 12.25 3.48 3.63
CA GLN A 654 11.68 4.81 3.39
C GLN A 654 10.60 5.17 4.44
N ALA A 655 9.79 4.19 4.85
CA ALA A 655 8.82 4.32 5.93
C ALA A 655 9.50 4.64 7.27
N LYS A 656 10.60 3.97 7.61
CA LYS A 656 11.40 4.29 8.81
C LYS A 656 11.96 5.72 8.76
N GLN A 657 12.49 6.12 7.59
CA GLN A 657 13.06 7.45 7.41
C GLN A 657 12.00 8.56 7.57
N ILE A 658 10.86 8.42 6.89
CA ILE A 658 9.81 9.44 6.95
C ILE A 658 9.16 9.51 8.34
N PHE A 659 9.04 8.37 9.02
CA PHE A 659 8.58 8.34 10.40
C PHE A 659 9.53 9.09 11.33
N LYS A 660 10.85 8.89 11.18
CA LYS A 660 11.86 9.62 11.95
C LYS A 660 11.77 11.13 11.70
N GLU A 661 11.64 11.54 10.44
CA GLU A 661 11.52 12.95 10.04
C GLU A 661 10.22 13.58 10.53
N GLY A 662 9.10 12.86 10.43
CA GLY A 662 7.80 13.29 10.96
C GLY A 662 7.82 13.43 12.48
N ASN A 663 8.45 12.49 13.20
CA ASN A 663 8.63 12.62 14.66
C ASN A 663 9.52 13.82 15.03
N ALA A 664 10.61 14.06 14.30
CA ALA A 664 11.46 15.22 14.55
C ALA A 664 10.73 16.56 14.31
N LEU A 665 9.86 16.64 13.28
CA LEU A 665 9.02 17.82 13.08
C LEU A 665 7.96 17.94 14.18
N LEU A 666 7.35 16.83 14.61
CA LEU A 666 6.40 16.81 15.73
C LEU A 666 7.06 17.31 17.02
N ASP A 667 8.30 16.89 17.31
CA ASP A 667 9.08 17.37 18.46
C ASP A 667 9.24 18.89 18.40
N ARG A 668 9.65 19.44 17.24
CA ARG A 668 9.76 20.90 17.03
C ARG A 668 8.43 21.63 17.21
N ILE A 669 7.33 21.04 16.73
CA ILE A 669 5.98 21.58 16.87
C ILE A 669 5.58 21.67 18.35
N ILE A 670 5.84 20.62 19.12
CA ILE A 670 5.54 20.54 20.55
C ILE A 670 6.40 21.51 21.34
N GLU A 671 7.73 21.47 21.18
CA GLU A 671 8.68 22.32 21.90
C GLU A 671 8.47 23.80 21.58
N GLY A 672 8.19 24.13 20.32
CA GLY A 672 7.98 25.49 19.86
C GLY A 672 6.55 26.01 20.02
N ASN A 673 5.60 25.19 20.48
CA ASN A 673 4.15 25.48 20.48
C ASN A 673 3.66 26.07 19.15
N LEU A 674 4.09 25.46 18.03
CA LEU A 674 3.86 25.99 16.69
C LEU A 674 2.41 25.84 16.22
N ILE A 675 1.71 24.82 16.72
CA ILE A 675 0.27 24.62 16.51
C ILE A 675 -0.42 24.37 17.86
N ARG A 676 -1.74 24.56 17.93
CA ARG A 676 -2.52 24.36 19.16
C ARG A 676 -3.70 23.42 18.92
N ALA A 677 -3.92 22.52 19.88
CA ALA A 677 -5.10 21.68 19.90
C ALA A 677 -6.22 22.29 20.75
N ARG A 678 -7.44 22.33 20.21
CA ARG A 678 -8.66 22.76 20.92
C ARG A 678 -9.79 21.78 20.71
N GLY A 679 -10.61 21.60 21.73
CA GLY A 679 -11.74 20.70 21.69
C GLY A 679 -12.92 21.24 22.48
N VAL A 680 -14.11 20.82 22.12
CA VAL A 680 -15.33 21.01 22.88
C VAL A 680 -16.14 19.73 22.83
N TYR A 681 -16.73 19.34 23.95
CA TYR A 681 -17.59 18.18 24.03
C TYR A 681 -18.66 18.36 25.10
N GLY A 682 -19.68 17.51 25.09
CA GLY A 682 -20.71 17.55 26.11
C GLY A 682 -21.59 16.31 26.12
N PHE A 683 -22.34 16.17 27.20
CA PHE A 683 -23.34 15.11 27.41
C PHE A 683 -24.71 15.72 27.62
N PHE A 684 -25.72 15.12 27.00
CA PHE A 684 -27.08 15.64 27.01
C PHE A 684 -28.06 14.50 27.29
N PRO A 685 -29.00 14.68 28.23
CA PRO A 685 -30.13 13.76 28.37
C PRO A 685 -30.86 13.64 27.05
N ALA A 686 -31.12 12.41 26.61
CA ALA A 686 -31.65 12.16 25.29
C ALA A 686 -32.52 10.91 25.23
N ASN A 687 -33.47 10.90 24.31
CA ASN A 687 -34.28 9.72 24.00
C ASN A 687 -34.56 9.61 22.50
N ALA A 688 -34.66 8.38 22.03
CA ALA A 688 -35.08 8.12 20.65
C ALA A 688 -36.59 8.35 20.51
N GLU A 689 -36.96 9.02 19.42
CA GLU A 689 -38.33 9.22 18.97
C GLU A 689 -38.40 8.89 17.47
N GLY A 690 -38.86 7.68 17.15
CA GLY A 690 -38.81 7.17 15.77
C GLY A 690 -37.38 6.92 15.30
N ASP A 691 -36.97 7.60 14.24
CA ASP A 691 -35.61 7.55 13.68
C ASP A 691 -34.72 8.72 14.13
N ASP A 692 -35.21 9.56 15.04
CA ASP A 692 -34.51 10.74 15.55
C ASP A 692 -34.16 10.57 17.04
N VAL A 693 -33.25 11.41 17.53
CA VAL A 693 -32.89 11.49 18.94
C VAL A 693 -33.11 12.92 19.43
N ALA A 694 -34.06 13.08 20.35
CA ALA A 694 -34.36 14.36 21.01
C ALA A 694 -33.42 14.57 22.19
N LEU A 695 -32.84 15.78 22.31
CA LEU A 695 -31.96 16.18 23.40
C LEU A 695 -32.67 17.20 24.29
N TYR A 696 -32.49 17.09 25.60
CA TYR A 696 -33.20 17.89 26.58
C TYR A 696 -32.26 18.78 27.40
N ALA A 697 -32.82 19.86 27.95
CA ALA A 697 -32.06 20.84 28.74
C ALA A 697 -31.50 20.24 30.03
N ASP A 698 -32.23 19.29 30.61
CA ASP A 698 -31.89 18.59 31.84
C ASP A 698 -32.62 17.23 31.93
N GLU A 699 -32.40 16.50 33.02
CA GLU A 699 -32.97 15.17 33.26
C GLU A 699 -34.50 15.14 33.39
N SER A 700 -35.17 16.29 33.54
CA SER A 700 -36.63 16.35 33.57
C SER A 700 -37.27 16.01 32.22
N ARG A 701 -36.52 16.20 31.12
CA ARG A 701 -36.97 15.97 29.74
C ARG A 701 -38.21 16.76 29.35
N THR A 702 -38.44 17.92 29.96
CA THR A 702 -39.60 18.78 29.66
C THR A 702 -39.33 19.80 28.55
N GLU A 703 -38.09 20.23 28.38
CA GLU A 703 -37.66 21.20 27.38
C GLU A 703 -36.66 20.55 26.41
N GLU A 704 -37.05 20.44 25.14
CA GLU A 704 -36.18 19.94 24.06
C GLU A 704 -35.23 21.06 23.61
N LEU A 705 -33.92 20.82 23.71
CA LEU A 705 -32.89 21.74 23.22
C LEU A 705 -32.76 21.68 21.71
N THR A 706 -32.64 20.46 21.19
CA THR A 706 -32.41 20.18 19.76
C THR A 706 -32.66 18.70 19.48
N ARG A 707 -32.52 18.32 18.21
CA ARG A 707 -32.75 16.96 17.73
C ARG A 707 -31.71 16.59 16.67
N PHE A 708 -31.20 15.36 16.75
CA PHE A 708 -30.43 14.75 15.67
C PHE A 708 -31.32 13.85 14.84
N HIS A 709 -31.16 13.94 13.52
CA HIS A 709 -31.98 13.20 12.55
C HIS A 709 -31.18 12.08 11.90
N PHE A 710 -31.59 10.83 12.11
CA PHE A 710 -30.91 9.68 11.52
C PHE A 710 -31.72 9.03 10.40
N LEU A 711 -30.97 8.35 9.53
CA LEU A 711 -31.48 7.56 8.41
C LEU A 711 -31.42 6.08 8.75
N ARG A 712 -32.28 5.29 8.11
CA ARG A 712 -32.45 3.86 8.31
C ARG A 712 -32.15 3.08 7.04
N GLN A 713 -31.45 1.95 7.18
CA GLN A 713 -31.20 1.02 6.08
C GLN A 713 -32.52 0.55 5.46
N GLN A 714 -32.68 0.66 4.13
CA GLN A 714 -33.85 0.12 3.41
C GLN A 714 -33.52 -1.06 2.48
N VAL A 715 -32.25 -1.21 2.09
CA VAL A 715 -31.80 -2.37 1.28
C VAL A 715 -31.19 -3.42 2.19
N ASN A 716 -31.62 -4.67 2.06
CA ASN A 716 -31.11 -5.76 2.89
C ASN A 716 -30.57 -6.92 2.04
N ARG A 717 -29.39 -7.43 2.42
CA ARG A 717 -28.86 -8.70 1.93
C ARG A 717 -29.56 -9.81 2.73
N GLU A 718 -30.28 -10.71 2.05
CA GLU A 718 -30.84 -11.95 2.64
C GLU A 718 -32.09 -11.84 3.53
N GLY A 719 -32.71 -10.66 3.66
CA GLY A 719 -34.10 -10.52 4.14
C GLY A 719 -34.34 -10.73 5.64
N ASN A 720 -33.40 -11.27 6.42
CA ASN A 720 -33.55 -11.51 7.86
C ASN A 720 -32.79 -10.55 8.77
N GLU A 721 -31.86 -9.73 8.26
CA GLU A 721 -31.13 -8.78 9.11
C GLU A 721 -32.00 -7.58 9.55
N PRO A 722 -31.69 -6.94 10.70
CA PRO A 722 -32.32 -5.70 11.10
C PRO A 722 -31.95 -4.55 10.15
N CYS A 723 -32.93 -3.68 9.89
CA CYS A 723 -32.77 -2.42 9.16
C CYS A 723 -32.30 -1.34 10.15
N ARG A 724 -30.99 -1.13 10.25
CA ARG A 724 -30.38 -0.36 11.34
C ARG A 724 -30.53 1.15 11.12
N SER A 725 -30.71 1.87 12.23
CA SER A 725 -30.56 3.33 12.37
C SER A 725 -29.71 3.60 13.61
N LEU A 726 -28.94 4.69 13.65
CA LEU A 726 -28.19 5.06 14.86
C LEU A 726 -29.13 5.40 16.03
N ALA A 727 -30.33 5.91 15.76
CA ALA A 727 -31.35 6.15 16.77
C ALA A 727 -31.76 4.88 17.54
N ASP A 728 -31.57 3.69 16.94
CA ASP A 728 -31.88 2.41 17.61
C ASP A 728 -31.03 2.19 18.87
N PHE A 729 -29.89 2.87 19.01
CA PHE A 729 -28.94 2.71 20.11
C PHE A 729 -29.13 3.73 21.24
N ILE A 730 -30.23 4.47 21.26
CA ILE A 730 -30.65 5.36 22.35
C ILE A 730 -32.03 4.91 22.85
N ALA A 731 -32.25 4.90 24.16
CA ALA A 731 -33.49 4.39 24.74
C ALA A 731 -34.71 5.16 24.19
N PRO A 732 -35.71 4.45 23.62
CA PRO A 732 -36.94 5.09 23.17
C PRO A 732 -37.66 5.77 24.33
N LYS A 733 -38.27 6.93 24.08
CA LYS A 733 -38.98 7.72 25.10
C LYS A 733 -40.07 6.92 25.82
N GLU A 734 -40.72 5.99 25.11
CA GLU A 734 -41.78 5.14 25.65
C GLU A 734 -41.30 4.14 26.70
N THR A 735 -40.00 3.85 26.77
CA THR A 735 -39.42 3.00 27.82
C THR A 735 -39.40 3.69 29.18
N GLY A 736 -39.50 5.02 29.22
CA GLY A 736 -39.38 5.83 30.43
C GLY A 736 -37.95 5.95 30.97
N LEU A 737 -36.98 5.19 30.45
CA LEU A 737 -35.58 5.24 30.86
C LEU A 737 -34.92 6.55 30.41
N VAL A 738 -34.08 7.14 31.26
CA VAL A 738 -33.30 8.34 30.96
C VAL A 738 -31.98 7.89 30.35
N ASP A 739 -31.80 8.13 29.06
CA ASP A 739 -30.55 7.85 28.34
C ASP A 739 -29.83 9.16 28.02
N SER A 740 -28.67 9.09 27.40
CA SER A 740 -27.85 10.25 27.06
C SER A 740 -27.13 10.07 25.74
N ILE A 741 -26.86 11.19 25.08
CA ILE A 741 -26.02 11.25 23.89
C ILE A 741 -24.95 12.31 24.09
N GLY A 742 -23.78 12.10 23.50
CA GLY A 742 -22.68 13.04 23.57
C GLY A 742 -22.38 13.60 22.19
N ALA A 743 -21.71 14.74 22.17
CA ALA A 743 -21.20 15.33 20.94
C ALA A 743 -19.82 15.94 21.19
N PHE A 744 -19.01 16.05 20.14
CA PHE A 744 -17.70 16.68 20.20
C PHE A 744 -17.32 17.38 18.90
N ALA A 745 -16.39 18.33 19.02
CA ALA A 745 -15.60 18.88 17.92
C ALA A 745 -14.17 19.17 18.42
N VAL A 746 -13.16 18.69 17.70
CA VAL A 746 -11.73 18.85 18.03
C VAL A 746 -10.96 19.32 16.82
N THR A 747 -9.87 20.05 17.04
CA THR A 747 -8.92 20.47 16.01
C THR A 747 -7.50 20.52 16.56
N SER A 748 -6.53 20.28 15.68
CA SER A 748 -5.10 20.51 15.89
C SER A 748 -4.55 21.56 14.91
N GLY A 749 -5.41 22.13 14.05
CA GLY A 749 -5.00 22.95 12.91
C GLY A 749 -4.77 24.44 13.21
N ILE A 750 -4.89 24.88 14.46
CA ILE A 750 -4.70 26.30 14.83
C ILE A 750 -3.19 26.62 14.76
N GLY A 751 -2.80 27.55 13.90
CA GLY A 751 -1.39 27.89 13.61
C GLY A 751 -0.77 27.08 12.47
N LEU A 752 -1.49 26.06 11.95
CA LEU A 752 -0.98 25.19 10.89
C LEU A 752 -0.79 25.96 9.57
N LYS A 753 -1.75 26.83 9.21
CA LYS A 753 -1.69 27.59 7.96
C LYS A 753 -0.43 28.46 7.90
N GLU A 754 -0.16 29.21 8.98
CA GLU A 754 1.01 30.06 9.10
C GLU A 754 2.31 29.26 9.04
N LEU A 755 2.32 28.07 9.67
CA LEU A 755 3.47 27.15 9.63
C LEU A 755 3.73 26.64 8.20
N CYS A 756 2.70 26.22 7.48
CA CYS A 756 2.81 25.73 6.11
C CYS A 756 3.17 26.85 5.13
N GLU A 757 2.61 28.05 5.29
CA GLU A 757 2.97 29.21 4.48
C GLU A 757 4.45 29.59 4.65
N ARG A 758 4.97 29.51 5.88
CA ARG A 758 6.41 29.70 6.13
C ARG A 758 7.26 28.66 5.40
N PHE A 759 6.93 27.38 5.50
CA PHE A 759 7.66 26.33 4.77
C PHE A 759 7.61 26.52 3.26
N ARG A 760 6.44 26.88 2.70
CA ARG A 760 6.29 27.17 1.26
C ARG A 760 7.11 28.38 0.84
N ALA A 761 7.16 29.44 1.65
CA ALA A 761 7.99 30.62 1.38
C ALA A 761 9.49 30.30 1.36
N GLU A 762 9.91 29.27 2.12
CA GLU A 762 11.26 28.72 2.14
C GLU A 762 11.52 27.66 1.05
N ASN A 763 10.56 27.46 0.12
CA ASN A 763 10.56 26.41 -0.91
C ASN A 763 10.62 24.97 -0.36
N ASP A 764 10.14 24.75 0.87
CA ASP A 764 10.15 23.44 1.55
C ASP A 764 8.76 22.79 1.56
N ASP A 765 8.27 22.39 0.39
CA ASP A 765 6.97 21.70 0.27
C ASP A 765 6.92 20.40 1.07
N TYR A 766 8.08 19.76 1.26
CA TYR A 766 8.19 18.53 2.04
C TYR A 766 7.73 18.76 3.49
N ASN A 767 8.28 19.78 4.17
CA ASN A 767 7.87 20.08 5.54
C ASN A 767 6.47 20.71 5.62
N ALA A 768 6.01 21.41 4.58
CA ALA A 768 4.63 21.90 4.51
C ALA A 768 3.62 20.72 4.50
N ILE A 769 3.82 19.73 3.61
CA ILE A 769 2.97 18.53 3.53
C ILE A 769 3.12 17.69 4.80
N MET A 770 4.33 17.57 5.36
CA MET A 770 4.58 16.87 6.61
C MET A 770 3.80 17.50 7.77
N ALA A 771 3.80 18.83 7.89
CA ALA A 771 3.07 19.54 8.93
C ALA A 771 1.55 19.32 8.80
N GLU A 772 1.00 19.35 7.59
CA GLU A 772 -0.42 19.03 7.32
C GLU A 772 -0.75 17.60 7.73
N ALA A 773 0.06 16.61 7.30
CA ALA A 773 -0.14 15.22 7.65
C ALA A 773 -0.06 14.95 9.17
N ILE A 774 0.87 15.59 9.87
CA ILE A 774 1.01 15.50 11.33
C ILE A 774 -0.19 16.14 12.03
N ALA A 775 -0.64 17.31 11.58
CA ALA A 775 -1.81 17.97 12.15
C ALA A 775 -3.05 17.08 12.00
N ASP A 776 -3.30 16.48 10.84
CA ASP A 776 -4.40 15.53 10.65
C ASP A 776 -4.29 14.33 11.60
N ARG A 777 -3.08 13.77 11.79
CA ARG A 777 -2.86 12.70 12.78
C ARG A 777 -3.16 13.14 14.21
N LEU A 778 -2.80 14.37 14.58
CA LEU A 778 -3.09 14.92 15.90
C LEU A 778 -4.58 15.17 16.10
N ALA A 779 -5.33 15.55 15.06
CA ALA A 779 -6.78 15.71 15.15
C ALA A 779 -7.49 14.37 15.40
N GLU A 780 -7.09 13.32 14.66
CA GLU A 780 -7.55 11.93 14.86
C GLU A 780 -7.20 11.41 16.25
N ALA A 781 -5.95 11.61 16.67
CA ALA A 781 -5.50 11.25 18.01
C ALA A 781 -6.27 12.00 19.09
N PHE A 782 -6.68 13.26 18.85
CA PHE A 782 -7.52 14.01 19.77
C PHE A 782 -8.93 13.43 19.84
N ALA A 783 -9.53 13.03 18.73
CA ALA A 783 -10.82 12.35 18.75
C ALA A 783 -10.76 11.03 19.55
N GLU A 784 -9.69 10.24 19.39
CA GLU A 784 -9.49 8.99 20.14
C GLU A 784 -9.23 9.23 21.64
N CYS A 785 -8.30 10.14 21.96
CA CYS A 785 -7.95 10.52 23.33
C CYS A 785 -9.17 11.09 24.07
N LEU A 786 -9.90 12.01 23.44
CA LEU A 786 -11.12 12.57 24.00
C LEU A 786 -12.20 11.51 24.15
N HIS A 787 -12.35 10.59 23.21
CA HIS A 787 -13.32 9.51 23.34
C HIS A 787 -12.98 8.62 24.54
N LYS A 788 -11.69 8.31 24.80
CA LYS A 788 -11.29 7.60 26.03
C LYS A 788 -11.69 8.37 27.29
N CYS A 789 -11.38 9.66 27.37
CA CYS A 789 -11.80 10.51 28.49
C CYS A 789 -13.32 10.51 28.67
N VAL A 790 -14.05 10.61 27.56
CA VAL A 790 -15.51 10.57 27.53
C VAL A 790 -16.04 9.24 28.07
N ARG A 791 -15.49 8.09 27.67
CA ARG A 791 -15.91 6.79 28.22
C ARG A 791 -15.69 6.72 29.74
N ASP A 792 -14.60 7.28 30.23
CA ASP A 792 -14.28 7.33 31.66
C ASP A 792 -15.26 8.22 32.44
N GLU A 793 -15.52 9.42 31.92
CA GLU A 793 -16.47 10.39 32.47
C GLU A 793 -17.92 9.92 32.34
N TRP A 794 -18.20 8.99 31.42
CA TRP A 794 -19.49 8.32 31.30
C TRP A 794 -19.60 7.05 32.16
N GLY A 795 -18.57 6.75 32.95
CA GLY A 795 -18.54 5.67 33.93
C GLY A 795 -18.23 4.28 33.37
N TYR A 796 -18.53 3.99 32.10
CA TYR A 796 -18.34 2.65 31.53
C TYR A 796 -16.91 2.37 31.01
N GLY A 797 -16.07 3.40 30.89
CA GLY A 797 -14.66 3.28 30.47
C GLY A 797 -13.65 3.18 31.61
N ARG A 798 -14.03 3.43 32.87
CA ARG A 798 -13.06 3.62 33.97
C ARG A 798 -12.18 2.40 34.28
N THR A 799 -12.63 1.21 33.95
CA THR A 799 -11.86 -0.04 34.14
C THR A 799 -11.17 -0.49 32.85
N GLU A 800 -11.25 0.30 31.79
CA GLU A 800 -10.62 0.03 30.50
C GLU A 800 -9.11 0.28 30.58
N ASN A 801 -8.33 -0.75 30.25
CA ASN A 801 -6.87 -0.69 30.16
C ASN A 801 -6.42 -1.17 28.78
N LEU A 802 -6.90 -0.48 27.75
CA LEU A 802 -6.60 -0.80 26.36
C LEU A 802 -5.29 -0.14 25.92
N THR A 803 -4.53 -0.88 25.13
CA THR A 803 -3.40 -0.36 24.36
C THR A 803 -3.89 0.52 23.21
N ASN A 804 -3.01 1.36 22.66
CA ASN A 804 -3.37 2.19 21.49
C ASN A 804 -3.79 1.33 20.28
N ASP A 805 -3.18 0.16 20.08
CA ASP A 805 -3.58 -0.77 19.01
C ASP A 805 -5.01 -1.30 19.23
N GLU A 806 -5.38 -1.61 20.47
CA GLU A 806 -6.74 -2.02 20.81
C GLU A 806 -7.76 -0.88 20.65
N LEU A 807 -7.36 0.37 20.91
CA LEU A 807 -8.18 1.56 20.61
C LEU A 807 -8.43 1.70 19.11
N ILE A 808 -7.39 1.55 18.28
CA ILE A 808 -7.49 1.57 16.81
C ILE A 808 -8.43 0.48 16.29
N HIS A 809 -8.41 -0.70 16.91
CA HIS A 809 -9.33 -1.81 16.60
C HIS A 809 -10.69 -1.70 17.29
N GLU A 810 -11.00 -0.55 17.90
CA GLU A 810 -12.27 -0.22 18.54
C GLU A 810 -12.71 -1.26 19.58
N ARG A 811 -11.76 -1.81 20.36
CA ARG A 811 -12.00 -2.84 21.39
C ARG A 811 -12.63 -2.29 22.68
N TYR A 812 -13.36 -1.19 22.57
CA TYR A 812 -14.08 -0.55 23.67
C TYR A 812 -15.59 -0.61 23.45
N ARG A 813 -16.35 -0.36 24.53
CA ARG A 813 -17.80 -0.17 24.47
C ARG A 813 -18.12 1.21 23.87
N GLY A 814 -19.15 1.28 23.02
CA GLY A 814 -19.65 2.53 22.44
C GLY A 814 -18.99 2.89 21.11
N ILE A 815 -19.56 3.88 20.43
CA ILE A 815 -19.10 4.38 19.13
C ILE A 815 -19.10 5.90 19.09
N ARG A 816 -18.35 6.47 18.14
CA ARG A 816 -18.23 7.91 17.93
C ARG A 816 -18.57 8.39 16.49
N PRO A 817 -19.78 8.10 15.97
CA PRO A 817 -20.12 8.37 14.57
C PRO A 817 -20.05 9.85 14.21
N ALA A 818 -19.39 10.13 13.09
CA ALA A 818 -19.19 11.47 12.56
C ALA A 818 -20.06 11.71 11.31
N PRO A 819 -20.86 12.79 11.25
CA PRO A 819 -21.67 13.11 10.08
C PRO A 819 -20.85 13.15 8.77
N GLY A 820 -21.31 12.46 7.74
CA GLY A 820 -20.62 12.23 6.47
C GLY A 820 -20.03 10.82 6.32
N TYR A 821 -19.86 10.09 7.43
CA TYR A 821 -19.50 8.67 7.38
C TYR A 821 -20.70 7.79 6.99
N PRO A 822 -20.48 6.55 6.51
CA PRO A 822 -21.55 5.69 6.00
C PRO A 822 -22.73 5.43 6.96
N ALA A 823 -22.51 5.50 8.28
CA ALA A 823 -23.55 5.30 9.30
C ALA A 823 -24.48 6.52 9.47
N CYS A 824 -24.00 7.72 9.14
CA CYS A 824 -24.73 8.99 9.21
C CYS A 824 -24.27 9.91 8.05
N PRO A 825 -24.63 9.61 6.80
CA PRO A 825 -24.04 10.27 5.64
C PRO A 825 -24.49 11.73 5.44
N ASP A 826 -25.52 12.20 6.13
CA ASP A 826 -25.96 13.60 6.03
C ASP A 826 -24.93 14.54 6.69
N HIS A 827 -24.22 15.32 5.87
CA HIS A 827 -23.25 16.31 6.33
C HIS A 827 -23.88 17.45 7.14
N THR A 828 -25.17 17.75 6.92
CA THR A 828 -25.85 18.91 7.52
C THR A 828 -26.07 18.77 9.02
N GLU A 829 -26.01 17.56 9.57
CA GLU A 829 -26.09 17.31 11.03
C GLU A 829 -24.89 17.91 11.80
N LYS A 830 -23.79 18.26 11.11
CA LYS A 830 -22.73 19.08 11.73
C LYS A 830 -23.27 20.44 12.18
N GLY A 831 -24.24 21.02 11.46
CA GLY A 831 -24.88 22.27 11.87
C GLY A 831 -25.50 22.18 13.27
N THR A 832 -26.16 21.05 13.56
CA THR A 832 -26.73 20.75 14.88
C THR A 832 -25.63 20.64 15.95
N ILE A 833 -24.52 19.95 15.65
CA ILE A 833 -23.36 19.88 16.57
C ILE A 833 -22.79 21.28 16.84
N TRP A 834 -22.66 22.11 15.79
CA TRP A 834 -22.13 23.47 15.88
C TRP A 834 -22.94 24.36 16.81
N GLN A 835 -24.27 24.28 16.70
CA GLN A 835 -25.20 25.02 17.56
C GLN A 835 -25.19 24.48 18.99
N LEU A 836 -25.23 23.15 19.15
CA LEU A 836 -25.31 22.49 20.46
C LEU A 836 -24.08 22.77 21.34
N LEU A 837 -22.89 22.76 20.75
CA LEU A 837 -21.63 22.91 21.48
C LEU A 837 -21.04 24.32 21.39
N ASP A 838 -21.68 25.25 20.68
CA ASP A 838 -21.15 26.59 20.36
C ASP A 838 -19.71 26.49 19.82
N VAL A 839 -19.52 25.61 18.82
CA VAL A 839 -18.19 25.13 18.39
C VAL A 839 -17.28 26.27 17.95
N GLU A 840 -17.78 27.16 17.08
CA GLU A 840 -16.98 28.26 16.53
C GLU A 840 -16.44 29.16 17.64
N LYS A 841 -17.25 29.50 18.64
CA LYS A 841 -16.82 30.33 19.76
C LYS A 841 -15.83 29.61 20.67
N ASN A 842 -16.06 28.32 20.94
CA ASN A 842 -15.29 27.58 21.92
C ASN A 842 -13.94 27.07 21.38
N THR A 843 -13.86 26.75 20.10
CA THR A 843 -12.65 26.16 19.50
C THR A 843 -12.06 27.01 18.37
N GLY A 844 -12.86 27.84 17.71
CA GLY A 844 -12.50 28.54 16.48
C GLY A 844 -12.73 27.72 15.20
N ILE A 845 -13.29 26.51 15.31
CA ILE A 845 -13.57 25.68 14.13
C ILE A 845 -14.84 26.20 13.45
N GLN A 846 -14.75 26.46 12.15
CA GLN A 846 -15.84 26.93 11.31
C GLN A 846 -16.36 25.80 10.42
N ILE A 847 -17.59 25.94 9.92
CA ILE A 847 -18.13 25.09 8.84
C ILE A 847 -18.38 25.92 7.58
N THR A 848 -18.04 25.35 6.43
CA THR A 848 -18.35 25.93 5.12
C THR A 848 -19.83 25.72 4.75
N GLU A 849 -20.26 26.32 3.65
CA GLU A 849 -21.58 26.06 3.06
C GLU A 849 -21.81 24.59 2.64
N SER A 850 -20.74 23.81 2.46
CA SER A 850 -20.77 22.36 2.21
C SER A 850 -20.60 21.53 3.48
N PHE A 851 -20.62 22.17 4.66
CA PHE A 851 -20.37 21.56 5.97
C PHE A 851 -18.99 20.85 6.04
N ALA A 852 -17.99 21.36 5.31
CA ALA A 852 -16.58 21.02 5.57
C ALA A 852 -16.10 21.83 6.77
N MET A 853 -15.20 21.28 7.59
CA MET A 853 -14.71 21.94 8.80
C MET A 853 -13.39 22.66 8.53
N TRP A 854 -13.24 23.89 9.04
CA TRP A 854 -12.00 24.65 8.97
C TRP A 854 -11.50 25.01 10.37
N PRO A 855 -10.23 24.76 10.73
CA PRO A 855 -9.15 24.18 9.93
C PRO A 855 -9.43 22.75 9.43
N GLY A 856 -8.80 22.32 8.34
CA GLY A 856 -9.02 20.98 7.75
C GLY A 856 -8.72 19.84 8.74
N SER A 857 -7.68 19.99 9.56
CA SER A 857 -7.33 19.05 10.63
C SER A 857 -8.30 19.16 11.82
N SER A 858 -9.56 18.82 11.60
CA SER A 858 -10.66 18.88 12.57
C SER A 858 -11.58 17.67 12.45
N ILE A 859 -12.16 17.25 13.57
CA ILE A 859 -13.10 16.13 13.65
C ILE A 859 -14.27 16.52 14.53
N SER A 860 -15.48 16.20 14.10
CA SER A 860 -16.69 16.35 14.92
C SER A 860 -17.56 15.12 14.80
N GLY A 861 -18.25 14.75 15.87
CA GLY A 861 -19.15 13.62 15.86
C GLY A 861 -20.01 13.53 17.11
N LEU A 862 -20.70 12.41 17.22
CA LEU A 862 -21.56 12.06 18.35
C LEU A 862 -20.92 10.93 19.15
N TYR A 863 -21.40 10.70 20.37
CA TYR A 863 -21.02 9.57 21.21
C TYR A 863 -22.26 8.76 21.59
N PHE A 864 -22.19 7.44 21.40
CA PHE A 864 -23.21 6.48 21.80
C PHE A 864 -22.63 5.49 22.80
N ALA A 865 -23.26 5.35 23.96
CA ALA A 865 -22.78 4.52 25.06
C ALA A 865 -23.31 3.07 25.02
N HIS A 866 -24.35 2.78 24.22
CA HIS A 866 -25.01 1.46 24.29
C HIS A 866 -24.05 0.33 23.85
N PRO A 867 -23.97 -0.81 24.56
CA PRO A 867 -23.00 -1.88 24.27
C PRO A 867 -23.22 -2.58 22.93
N GLN A 868 -24.42 -2.49 22.35
CA GLN A 868 -24.73 -3.05 21.03
C GLN A 868 -24.57 -2.06 19.87
N SER A 869 -24.21 -0.80 20.19
CA SER A 869 -23.92 0.22 19.18
C SER A 869 -22.72 -0.20 18.33
N ARG A 870 -22.82 0.04 17.02
CA ARG A 870 -21.80 -0.36 16.04
C ARG A 870 -21.90 0.49 14.79
N TYR A 871 -20.80 0.64 14.07
CA TYR A 871 -20.84 1.21 12.73
C TYR A 871 -21.51 0.26 11.73
N PHE A 872 -22.29 0.83 10.83
CA PHE A 872 -22.91 0.15 9.70
C PHE A 872 -22.96 1.11 8.50
N SER A 873 -23.14 0.58 7.29
CA SER A 873 -23.35 1.42 6.11
C SER A 873 -24.85 1.58 5.86
N LEU A 874 -25.35 2.81 5.76
CA LEU A 874 -26.75 3.09 5.43
C LEU A 874 -27.18 2.42 4.12
N GLY A 875 -26.26 2.36 3.15
CA GLY A 875 -26.55 1.85 1.81
C GLY A 875 -27.48 2.80 1.03
N LYS A 876 -28.39 2.22 0.26
CA LYS A 876 -29.34 2.96 -0.58
C LYS A 876 -30.69 3.14 0.11
N ILE A 877 -31.28 4.32 -0.05
CA ILE A 877 -32.60 4.71 0.48
C ILE A 877 -33.56 5.03 -0.67
N ASP A 878 -34.83 4.74 -0.46
CA ASP A 878 -35.92 5.02 -1.39
C ASP A 878 -36.60 6.36 -1.08
N ARG A 879 -37.46 6.79 -2.02
CA ARG A 879 -38.11 8.10 -2.02
C ARG A 879 -39.01 8.35 -0.79
N ASP A 880 -39.64 7.30 -0.27
CA ASP A 880 -40.48 7.38 0.92
C ASP A 880 -39.71 7.87 2.15
N GLN A 881 -38.46 7.43 2.31
CA GLN A 881 -37.59 7.92 3.38
C GLN A 881 -37.08 9.34 3.14
N VAL A 882 -36.82 9.72 1.89
CA VAL A 882 -36.46 11.11 1.54
C VAL A 882 -37.63 12.06 1.85
N GLU A 883 -38.86 11.64 1.53
CA GLU A 883 -40.11 12.35 1.82
C GLU A 883 -40.31 12.55 3.33
N ASP A 884 -40.11 11.50 4.12
CA ASP A 884 -40.15 11.58 5.59
C ASP A 884 -39.02 12.45 6.18
N TYR A 885 -37.79 12.33 5.66
CA TYR A 885 -36.62 13.03 6.19
C TYR A 885 -36.68 14.54 5.95
N HIS A 886 -37.15 14.99 4.78
CA HIS A 886 -37.26 16.44 4.52
C HIS A 886 -38.29 17.11 5.43
N LEU A 887 -39.36 16.40 5.82
CA LEU A 887 -40.36 16.89 6.76
C LEU A 887 -39.76 17.02 8.16
N ARG A 888 -39.01 15.99 8.62
CA ARG A 888 -38.32 16.01 9.92
C ARG A 888 -37.31 17.15 10.03
N LYS A 889 -36.52 17.38 8.97
CA LYS A 889 -35.51 18.44 8.92
C LYS A 889 -36.06 19.84 8.61
N GLY A 890 -37.30 19.95 8.13
CA GLY A 890 -37.89 21.23 7.71
C GLY A 890 -37.21 21.86 6.49
N ILE A 891 -36.63 21.05 5.60
CA ILE A 891 -35.95 21.52 4.37
C ILE A 891 -36.67 21.02 3.12
N ARG A 892 -36.31 21.55 1.94
CA ARG A 892 -36.94 21.14 0.69
C ARG A 892 -36.46 19.74 0.30
N ILE A 893 -37.35 18.95 -0.33
CA ILE A 893 -37.00 17.61 -0.82
C ILE A 893 -35.76 17.62 -1.72
N ALA A 894 -35.65 18.61 -2.62
CA ALA A 894 -34.51 18.78 -3.50
C ALA A 894 -33.18 19.03 -2.76
N ASP A 895 -33.24 19.65 -1.58
CA ASP A 895 -32.05 19.84 -0.75
C ASP A 895 -31.63 18.50 -0.11
N VAL A 896 -32.58 17.69 0.36
CA VAL A 896 -32.29 16.32 0.85
C VAL A 896 -31.70 15.45 -0.25
N GLU A 897 -32.31 15.46 -1.44
CA GLU A 897 -31.83 14.68 -2.59
C GLU A 897 -30.42 15.09 -3.02
N ARG A 898 -30.07 16.38 -2.87
CA ARG A 898 -28.71 16.87 -3.08
C ARG A 898 -27.75 16.31 -2.04
N TRP A 899 -28.03 16.50 -0.75
CA TRP A 899 -27.12 16.08 0.34
C TRP A 899 -26.96 14.55 0.41
N LEU A 900 -27.98 13.80 0.01
CA LEU A 900 -27.99 12.33 0.04
C LEU A 900 -27.85 11.71 -1.35
N SER A 901 -27.34 12.45 -2.35
CA SER A 901 -27.27 12.00 -3.75
C SER A 901 -26.56 10.66 -3.92
N SER A 902 -25.50 10.39 -3.13
CA SER A 902 -24.78 9.12 -3.10
C SER A 902 -25.61 7.95 -2.56
N ASN A 903 -26.63 8.23 -1.76
CA ASN A 903 -27.44 7.24 -1.05
C ASN A 903 -28.81 7.00 -1.70
N LEU A 904 -29.19 7.74 -2.75
CA LEU A 904 -30.48 7.51 -3.43
C LEU A 904 -30.48 6.21 -4.25
N ASN A 905 -31.58 5.46 -4.13
CA ASN A 905 -31.90 4.26 -4.92
C ASN A 905 -32.76 4.58 -6.17
N TYR A 906 -32.97 5.86 -6.46
CA TYR A 906 -33.76 6.34 -7.59
C TYR A 906 -33.09 7.56 -8.21
N ASP A 907 -33.53 7.94 -9.40
CA ASP A 907 -33.09 9.18 -10.05
C ASP A 907 -34.04 10.32 -9.65
N PRO A 908 -33.57 11.38 -8.97
CA PRO A 908 -34.40 12.56 -8.64
C PRO A 908 -35.04 13.24 -9.84
N SER A 909 -34.48 13.04 -11.04
CA SER A 909 -35.02 13.60 -12.29
C SER A 909 -36.10 12.73 -12.95
N SER A 910 -36.39 11.54 -12.40
CA SER A 910 -37.35 10.56 -12.94
C SER A 910 -38.78 10.67 -12.41
#